data_AF-A0A840E511-F1
#
_entry.id   AF-A0A840E511-F1
#
_cell.length_a   1.000
_cell.length_b   1.000
_cell.length_c   1.000
_cell.angle_alpha   90.00
_cell.angle_beta   90.00
_cell.angle_gamma   90.00
#
_symmetry.space_group_name_H-M   'P 1'
#
loop_
_entity.id
_entity.type
_entity.pdbx_description
1 polymer ?
#
loop_
_entity_poly.entity_id
_entity_poly.type
_entity_poly.pdbx_seq_one_letter_code
_entity_poly.pdbx_strand_id
1 'polypeptide(L)'
;MRPTLILFALLLLPPVASVDAQAQLLSFDPAPGVYRNAQDVFISGGDAGAVYYTTDGSRPDPRSRQYDGRPVKVTATTVLRAAVFDGFIQSGPEHGGTYLIDEPASELLTVSVGIDPWRLFNPVSGWFMPGPDPGTSEWDPTGANWWTRKEFPGQVDLIESDGTTVHSGVLGFRMFGGLSRTFPQKSFSLSGRKAYGNKKIDYPLFGPEGNRDFRFLVVRNGGSDWGRSYIRDALLTGLLRDESWDLDLQDARPVRVYLNGKYWGLYHLREKINPRFLADRHDVDKDSLSLLEHELTVKHGSSREYERLRDFIINSDLTLPENYERLGELMDIDNFQRLQIAQTYFDNRDAGGNIRYWRPDGPGERFRWILYDVDQGFGLHREEGWKINTLEFYTEAHGPQWPNPPWSTLFQRQLLTNPRYRRGFVNRTLDYLHTDFSAEAVSERTEAAIASVAVEMPRQLERWNQRPDYWQYHIDKLRQFARLRPDYLREHFRQFFRGGDDRSVDLAAGRGGYIILNENLHVASDGLTGAYFANVPITLEAVPEPGYHFVGWEGIDDAAPRLELDLQRDQAYRIRAVFTPATHALAGEVIINEVCPRSKLAGDWLELHNRGTVAADLTGWYLTDNSDRRFTLPAGTLQPGAYLVICREESNFRVIYPEVPDFISGLPFGLNKEDERIGLFSQDGSYVNAIAYQLPPQRDSSFSYALALPGLDNSKHRNWVVEAGRGTPGFANPAHLQSAVITRQNFWARIGVGIAVLLVVGVVRSLHLRPRPS
;
A
#
# COMPACT_ATOMS: atom_id res chain seq x y z
N MET A 1 73.84 3.72 21.14
CA MET A 1 74.35 2.36 21.41
C MET A 1 73.12 1.48 21.60
N ARG A 2 72.72 0.64 20.62
CA ARG A 2 73.14 -0.77 20.38
C ARG A 2 72.94 -1.67 21.62
N PRO A 3 72.42 -2.91 21.49
CA PRO A 3 72.89 -3.93 20.53
C PRO A 3 71.77 -4.64 19.73
N THR A 4 71.92 -4.90 18.42
CA THR A 4 72.63 -6.00 17.72
C THR A 4 71.66 -7.13 17.33
N LEU A 5 71.29 -7.13 16.04
CA LEU A 5 70.62 -8.21 15.32
C LEU A 5 71.65 -9.26 14.85
N ILE A 6 71.24 -10.53 14.85
CA ILE A 6 71.85 -11.60 14.05
C ILE A 6 70.84 -12.06 13.00
N LEU A 7 71.38 -12.22 11.80
CA LEU A 7 70.76 -12.57 10.53
C LEU A 7 70.68 -14.10 10.37
N PHE A 8 69.58 -14.61 9.82
CA PHE A 8 69.60 -15.85 9.04
C PHE A 8 68.70 -15.69 7.82
N ALA A 9 69.29 -15.88 6.64
CA ALA A 9 68.61 -15.84 5.36
C ALA A 9 68.06 -17.24 5.02
N LEU A 10 66.81 -17.31 4.58
CA LEU A 10 66.27 -18.45 3.83
C LEU A 10 65.55 -17.92 2.58
N LEU A 11 65.83 -18.58 1.46
CA LEU A 11 65.43 -18.23 0.10
C LEU A 11 63.90 -18.23 -0.11
N LEU A 12 63.45 -17.27 -0.92
CA LEU A 12 62.10 -17.12 -1.44
C LEU A 12 61.75 -18.27 -2.42
N LEU A 13 60.66 -18.97 -2.13
CA LEU A 13 59.79 -19.59 -3.14
C LEU A 13 58.44 -18.82 -3.11
N PRO A 14 57.81 -18.55 -4.26
CA PRO A 14 56.53 -17.85 -4.28
C PRO A 14 55.43 -18.75 -3.66
N PRO A 15 54.41 -18.16 -3.00
CA PRO A 15 53.26 -18.93 -2.57
C PRO A 15 52.56 -19.49 -3.79
N VAL A 16 52.35 -20.81 -3.80
CA VAL A 16 51.46 -21.51 -4.72
C VAL A 16 50.10 -20.84 -4.60
N ALA A 17 49.63 -20.20 -5.67
CA ALA A 17 48.26 -19.75 -5.77
C ALA A 17 47.35 -20.98 -5.71
N SER A 18 46.71 -21.20 -4.57
CA SER A 18 45.53 -22.05 -4.50
C SER A 18 44.42 -21.33 -5.26
N VAL A 19 44.20 -21.73 -6.51
CA VAL A 19 43.00 -21.37 -7.25
C VAL A 19 41.86 -22.17 -6.61
N ASP A 20 41.14 -21.55 -5.68
CA ASP A 20 39.79 -21.99 -5.35
C ASP A 20 38.94 -21.80 -6.61
N ALA A 21 38.73 -22.88 -7.35
CA ALA A 21 37.82 -22.90 -8.50
C ALA A 21 36.38 -22.85 -7.97
N GLN A 22 35.88 -21.64 -7.71
CA GLN A 22 34.44 -21.42 -7.63
C GLN A 22 33.87 -21.71 -9.02
N ALA A 23 33.07 -22.78 -9.16
CA ALA A 23 32.42 -23.13 -10.42
C ALA A 23 31.66 -21.90 -10.96
N GLN A 24 31.98 -21.48 -12.19
CA GLN A 24 31.35 -20.31 -12.79
C GLN A 24 29.88 -20.61 -13.10
N LEU A 25 28.98 -19.79 -12.56
CA LEU A 25 27.54 -19.88 -12.83
C LEU A 25 27.27 -19.71 -14.32
N LEU A 26 26.27 -20.42 -14.83
CA LEU A 26 25.82 -20.28 -16.20
C LEU A 26 25.37 -18.84 -16.47
N SER A 27 25.72 -18.34 -17.66
CA SER A 27 25.32 -17.03 -18.16
C SER A 27 25.04 -17.09 -19.66
N PHE A 28 24.20 -16.16 -20.14
CA PHE A 28 23.90 -16.00 -21.56
C PHE A 28 24.40 -14.65 -22.06
N ASP A 29 25.01 -14.64 -23.25
CA ASP A 29 25.47 -13.43 -23.93
C ASP A 29 24.99 -13.42 -25.40
N PRO A 30 24.19 -12.41 -25.82
CA PRO A 30 23.65 -11.33 -25.00
C PRO A 30 22.65 -11.83 -23.95
N ALA A 31 22.44 -11.07 -22.88
CA ALA A 31 21.54 -11.46 -21.80
C ALA A 31 20.06 -11.52 -22.25
N PRO A 32 19.19 -12.28 -21.56
CA PRO A 32 17.74 -12.25 -21.82
C PRO A 32 17.17 -10.84 -21.73
N GLY A 33 16.19 -10.51 -22.58
CA GLY A 33 15.63 -9.17 -22.69
C GLY A 33 14.81 -8.96 -23.96
N VAL A 34 14.60 -7.69 -24.32
CA VAL A 34 13.81 -7.27 -25.49
C VAL A 34 14.73 -6.91 -26.65
N TYR A 35 14.48 -7.49 -27.82
CA TYR A 35 15.28 -7.30 -29.04
C TYR A 35 14.41 -7.10 -30.28
N ARG A 36 14.89 -6.30 -31.23
CA ARG A 36 14.22 -6.09 -32.55
C ARG A 36 14.60 -7.13 -33.60
N ASN A 37 15.73 -7.80 -33.43
CA ASN A 37 16.26 -8.77 -34.39
C ASN A 37 16.57 -10.09 -33.69
N ALA A 38 16.71 -11.15 -34.48
CA ALA A 38 17.20 -12.43 -33.98
C ALA A 38 18.53 -12.30 -33.24
N GLN A 39 18.73 -13.11 -32.20
CA GLN A 39 19.93 -13.13 -31.37
C GLN A 39 20.71 -14.43 -31.58
N ASP A 40 22.03 -14.33 -31.62
CA ASP A 40 22.96 -15.45 -31.56
C ASP A 40 23.50 -15.51 -30.12
N VAL A 41 22.94 -16.41 -29.30
CA VAL A 41 23.19 -16.44 -27.84
C VAL A 41 24.26 -17.46 -27.49
N PHE A 42 25.35 -17.00 -26.88
CA PHE A 42 26.39 -17.85 -26.30
C PHE A 42 26.07 -18.21 -24.85
N ILE A 43 26.33 -19.47 -24.49
CA ILE A 43 26.24 -19.94 -23.11
C ILE A 43 27.67 -20.08 -22.56
N SER A 44 27.94 -19.47 -21.42
CA SER A 44 29.26 -19.52 -20.75
C SER A 44 29.14 -20.04 -19.32
N GLY A 45 30.25 -20.54 -18.77
CA GLY A 45 30.31 -21.20 -17.46
C GLY A 45 30.10 -22.71 -17.55
N GLY A 46 29.78 -23.35 -16.42
CA GLY A 46 29.48 -24.78 -16.38
C GLY A 46 30.69 -25.71 -16.37
N ASP A 47 31.84 -25.24 -15.89
CA ASP A 47 33.11 -26.01 -15.81
C ASP A 47 33.01 -27.31 -14.99
N ALA A 48 31.91 -27.48 -14.24
CA ALA A 48 31.61 -28.64 -13.41
C ALA A 48 30.88 -29.78 -14.16
N GLY A 49 30.64 -29.70 -15.47
CA GLY A 49 29.99 -30.78 -16.23
C GLY A 49 29.57 -30.40 -17.67
N ALA A 50 28.74 -31.23 -18.28
CA ALA A 50 28.17 -30.96 -19.61
C ALA A 50 26.95 -30.03 -19.50
N VAL A 51 26.92 -28.97 -20.31
CA VAL A 51 25.81 -28.01 -20.35
C VAL A 51 24.74 -28.48 -21.33
N TYR A 52 23.50 -28.53 -20.87
CA TYR A 52 22.32 -28.88 -21.67
C TYR A 52 21.32 -27.74 -21.65
N TYR A 53 20.62 -27.52 -22.76
CA TYR A 53 19.69 -26.40 -22.89
C TYR A 53 18.42 -26.75 -23.66
N THR A 54 17.38 -25.93 -23.46
CA THR A 54 16.06 -26.03 -24.09
C THR A 54 15.58 -24.64 -24.53
N THR A 55 14.74 -24.61 -25.56
CA THR A 55 14.15 -23.38 -26.12
C THR A 55 12.62 -23.42 -26.19
N ASP A 56 12.01 -24.48 -25.65
CA ASP A 56 10.57 -24.72 -25.66
C ASP A 56 9.92 -24.50 -24.28
N GLY A 57 10.69 -23.96 -23.34
CA GLY A 57 10.29 -23.74 -21.95
C GLY A 57 10.41 -24.96 -21.03
N SER A 58 10.75 -26.15 -21.54
CA SER A 58 10.97 -27.34 -20.69
C SER A 58 12.21 -27.22 -19.82
N ARG A 59 12.23 -27.91 -18.67
CA ARG A 59 13.43 -27.98 -17.84
C ARG A 59 14.51 -28.79 -18.58
N PRO A 60 15.76 -28.29 -18.68
CA PRO A 60 16.85 -29.07 -19.26
C PRO A 60 17.11 -30.35 -18.48
N ASP A 61 17.35 -31.44 -19.21
CA ASP A 61 17.79 -32.73 -18.67
C ASP A 61 18.93 -33.32 -19.55
N PRO A 62 19.59 -34.43 -19.15
CA PRO A 62 20.68 -35.03 -19.93
C PRO A 62 20.28 -35.56 -21.32
N ARG A 63 18.99 -35.53 -21.70
CA ARG A 63 18.48 -35.86 -23.04
C ARG A 63 18.16 -34.62 -23.86
N SER A 64 18.20 -33.44 -23.26
CA SER A 64 18.10 -32.16 -23.97
C SER A 64 19.31 -31.95 -24.89
N ARG A 65 19.33 -30.84 -25.63
CA ARG A 65 20.44 -30.55 -26.52
C ARG A 65 21.67 -30.15 -25.71
N GLN A 66 22.77 -30.88 -25.87
CA GLN A 66 24.05 -30.49 -25.29
C GLN A 66 24.58 -29.24 -26.02
N TYR A 67 25.06 -28.27 -25.26
CA TYR A 67 25.71 -27.09 -25.80
C TYR A 67 27.13 -27.45 -26.30
N ASP A 68 27.41 -27.13 -27.56
CA ASP A 68 28.64 -27.50 -28.27
C ASP A 68 29.59 -26.30 -28.50
N GLY A 69 29.32 -25.17 -27.84
CA GLY A 69 30.07 -23.92 -27.97
C GLY A 69 29.63 -23.03 -29.13
N ARG A 70 28.69 -23.45 -29.98
CA ARG A 70 28.11 -22.60 -31.04
C ARG A 70 26.94 -21.78 -30.51
N PRO A 71 26.68 -20.58 -31.04
CA PRO A 71 25.59 -19.76 -30.56
C PRO A 71 24.23 -20.44 -30.79
N VAL A 72 23.36 -20.35 -29.79
CA VAL A 72 21.96 -20.72 -29.88
C VAL A 72 21.22 -19.63 -30.64
N LYS A 73 20.73 -19.95 -31.85
CA LYS A 73 19.94 -19.01 -32.66
C LYS A 73 18.55 -18.83 -32.09
N VAL A 74 18.23 -17.61 -31.66
CA VAL A 74 16.91 -17.21 -31.14
C VAL A 74 16.27 -16.25 -32.15
N THR A 75 15.39 -16.77 -33.00
CA THR A 75 14.79 -16.01 -34.13
C THR A 75 13.38 -15.49 -33.86
N ALA A 76 12.78 -15.89 -32.73
CA ALA A 76 11.45 -15.50 -32.29
C ALA A 76 11.43 -15.51 -30.76
N THR A 77 10.38 -14.96 -30.15
CA THR A 77 10.23 -14.94 -28.69
C THR A 77 10.40 -16.33 -28.09
N THR A 78 11.38 -16.49 -27.20
CA THR A 78 11.88 -17.79 -26.74
C THR A 78 12.25 -17.73 -25.27
N VAL A 79 11.89 -18.77 -24.51
CA VAL A 79 12.44 -18.99 -23.16
C VAL A 79 13.61 -19.96 -23.27
N LEU A 80 14.83 -19.45 -23.11
CA LEU A 80 16.05 -20.24 -23.11
C LEU A 80 16.35 -20.69 -21.68
N ARG A 81 16.56 -21.98 -21.47
CA ARG A 81 16.90 -22.56 -20.16
C ARG A 81 18.12 -23.45 -20.33
N ALA A 82 19.04 -23.44 -19.38
CA ALA A 82 20.26 -24.24 -19.39
C ALA A 82 20.61 -24.75 -17.98
N ALA A 83 21.17 -25.96 -17.91
CA ALA A 83 21.68 -26.54 -16.68
C ALA A 83 22.92 -27.40 -16.96
N VAL A 84 23.77 -27.54 -15.94
CA VAL A 84 24.99 -28.34 -15.99
C VAL A 84 24.72 -29.72 -15.40
N PHE A 85 25.22 -30.77 -16.03
CA PHE A 85 25.08 -32.15 -15.58
C PHE A 85 26.44 -32.86 -15.52
N ASP A 86 26.67 -33.57 -14.42
CA ASP A 86 27.71 -34.61 -14.32
C ASP A 86 27.03 -35.98 -14.44
N GLY A 87 27.16 -36.59 -15.61
CA GLY A 87 26.35 -37.76 -16.00
C GLY A 87 24.85 -37.45 -15.97
N PHE A 88 24.12 -38.08 -15.04
CA PHE A 88 22.68 -37.86 -14.85
C PHE A 88 22.33 -36.94 -13.68
N ILE A 89 23.33 -36.40 -12.97
CA ILE A 89 23.14 -35.57 -11.78
C ILE A 89 23.30 -34.10 -12.18
N GLN A 90 22.29 -33.28 -11.88
CA GLN A 90 22.40 -31.83 -12.10
C GLN A 90 23.42 -31.22 -11.12
N SER A 91 24.40 -30.52 -11.66
CA SER A 91 25.46 -29.83 -10.92
C SER A 91 25.16 -28.32 -10.90
N GLY A 92 24.62 -27.82 -9.79
CA GLY A 92 24.30 -26.39 -9.61
C GLY A 92 22.91 -25.96 -10.08
N PRO A 93 22.56 -24.67 -9.90
CA PRO A 93 21.25 -24.14 -10.26
C PRO A 93 21.07 -24.06 -11.78
N GLU A 94 19.82 -24.21 -12.21
CA GLU A 94 19.43 -23.90 -13.58
C GLU A 94 19.53 -22.38 -13.82
N HIS A 95 19.90 -21.98 -15.05
CA HIS A 95 19.84 -20.60 -15.52
C HIS A 95 18.85 -20.50 -16.68
N GLY A 96 18.00 -19.48 -16.67
CA GLY A 96 17.01 -19.29 -17.71
C GLY A 96 16.62 -17.84 -17.87
N GLY A 97 16.00 -17.52 -19.00
CA GLY A 97 15.42 -16.22 -19.25
C GLY A 97 14.75 -16.11 -20.62
N THR A 98 13.92 -15.10 -20.75
CA THR A 98 13.12 -14.84 -21.96
C THR A 98 13.81 -13.82 -22.87
N TYR A 99 13.87 -14.18 -24.14
CA TYR A 99 14.19 -13.26 -25.23
C TYR A 99 12.89 -12.90 -25.94
N LEU A 100 12.44 -11.66 -25.82
CA LEU A 100 11.31 -11.12 -26.59
C LEU A 100 11.87 -10.61 -27.92
N ILE A 101 11.54 -11.27 -29.03
CA ILE A 101 12.09 -10.94 -30.36
C ILE A 101 11.00 -10.34 -31.22
N ASP A 102 11.20 -9.09 -31.62
CA ASP A 102 10.33 -8.33 -32.51
C ASP A 102 8.85 -8.30 -32.06
N GLU A 103 8.63 -8.29 -30.74
CA GLU A 103 7.29 -8.13 -30.20
C GLU A 103 6.80 -6.69 -30.38
N PRO A 104 5.50 -6.48 -30.66
CA PRO A 104 4.90 -5.15 -30.65
C PRO A 104 5.18 -4.39 -29.35
N ALA A 105 5.32 -3.06 -29.48
CA ALA A 105 5.41 -2.18 -28.33
C ALA A 105 4.12 -2.31 -27.48
N SER A 106 4.29 -2.28 -26.16
CA SER A 106 3.19 -2.34 -25.20
C SER A 106 3.59 -1.55 -23.97
N GLU A 107 2.60 -0.97 -23.30
CA GLU A 107 2.79 -0.25 -22.04
C GLU A 107 2.67 -1.20 -20.83
N LEU A 108 2.34 -2.47 -21.07
CA LEU A 108 2.12 -3.46 -20.05
C LEU A 108 3.42 -4.16 -19.62
N LEU A 109 3.51 -4.44 -18.31
CA LEU A 109 4.47 -5.41 -17.79
C LEU A 109 4.26 -6.76 -18.51
N THR A 110 5.36 -7.38 -18.89
CA THR A 110 5.38 -8.72 -19.48
C THR A 110 5.59 -9.76 -18.39
N VAL A 111 4.71 -10.75 -18.34
CA VAL A 111 4.90 -11.98 -17.55
C VAL A 111 5.20 -13.11 -18.51
N SER A 112 6.45 -13.54 -18.58
CA SER A 112 6.85 -14.70 -19.38
C SER A 112 7.04 -15.93 -18.49
N VAL A 113 6.51 -17.07 -18.92
CA VAL A 113 6.64 -18.34 -18.20
C VAL A 113 7.18 -19.42 -19.14
N GLY A 114 8.34 -19.99 -18.80
CA GLY A 114 8.86 -21.22 -19.36
C GLY A 114 8.54 -22.41 -18.46
N ILE A 115 7.68 -23.31 -18.94
CA ILE A 115 7.26 -24.51 -18.23
C ILE A 115 7.22 -25.69 -19.19
N ASP A 116 7.47 -26.89 -18.68
CA ASP A 116 7.39 -28.13 -19.44
C ASP A 116 6.11 -28.23 -20.31
N PRO A 117 6.22 -28.36 -21.65
CA PRO A 117 5.06 -28.37 -22.54
C PRO A 117 4.04 -29.47 -22.21
N TRP A 118 4.51 -30.64 -21.77
CA TRP A 118 3.63 -31.74 -21.36
C TRP A 118 2.76 -31.35 -20.15
N ARG A 119 3.26 -30.49 -19.26
CA ARG A 119 2.51 -30.05 -18.08
C ARG A 119 1.31 -29.19 -18.47
N LEU A 120 1.40 -28.47 -19.57
CA LEU A 120 0.32 -27.67 -20.12
C LEU A 120 -0.59 -28.49 -21.04
N PHE A 121 -0.02 -29.16 -22.06
CA PHE A 121 -0.79 -29.62 -23.23
C PHE A 121 -0.79 -31.13 -23.46
N ASN A 122 -0.22 -31.94 -22.57
CA ASN A 122 -0.36 -33.39 -22.69
C ASN A 122 -1.85 -33.80 -22.61
N PRO A 123 -2.39 -34.61 -23.54
CA PRO A 123 -3.82 -34.93 -23.54
C PRO A 123 -4.31 -35.65 -22.28
N VAL A 124 -3.44 -36.41 -21.63
CA VAL A 124 -3.79 -37.22 -20.45
C VAL A 124 -3.60 -36.44 -19.16
N SER A 125 -2.55 -35.63 -19.05
CA SER A 125 -2.20 -34.96 -17.79
C SER A 125 -2.14 -33.44 -17.88
N GLY A 126 -1.96 -32.85 -19.06
CA GLY A 126 -1.75 -31.41 -19.25
C GLY A 126 -2.86 -30.57 -18.62
N TRP A 127 -2.49 -29.57 -17.82
CA TRP A 127 -3.44 -28.73 -17.06
C TRP A 127 -4.25 -27.77 -17.92
N PHE A 128 -3.95 -27.66 -19.22
CA PHE A 128 -4.76 -26.93 -20.19
C PHE A 128 -5.67 -27.86 -21.01
N MET A 129 -5.56 -29.17 -20.79
CA MET A 129 -6.35 -30.20 -21.47
C MET A 129 -7.43 -30.76 -20.54
N PRO A 130 -8.55 -31.29 -21.07
CA PRO A 130 -9.59 -31.92 -20.26
C PRO A 130 -9.06 -33.14 -19.49
N GLY A 131 -8.16 -33.91 -20.09
CA GLY A 131 -7.81 -35.22 -19.55
C GLY A 131 -8.77 -36.31 -20.07
N PRO A 132 -8.56 -37.57 -19.67
CA PRO A 132 -9.29 -38.71 -20.20
C PRO A 132 -10.72 -38.83 -19.67
N ASP A 133 -11.01 -38.29 -18.49
CA ASP A 133 -12.31 -38.42 -17.82
C ASP A 133 -12.69 -37.12 -17.08
N PRO A 134 -12.95 -36.02 -17.82
CA PRO A 134 -13.40 -34.79 -17.20
C PRO A 134 -14.85 -34.94 -16.72
N GLY A 135 -15.10 -34.63 -15.45
CA GLY A 135 -16.46 -34.55 -14.92
C GLY A 135 -17.33 -33.61 -15.77
N THR A 136 -18.62 -33.92 -15.88
CA THR A 136 -19.56 -33.21 -16.76
C THR A 136 -20.13 -31.93 -16.18
N SER A 137 -19.91 -31.68 -14.87
CA SER A 137 -20.35 -30.46 -14.20
C SER A 137 -19.43 -29.28 -14.55
N GLU A 138 -20.02 -28.18 -15.00
CA GLU A 138 -19.28 -26.92 -15.21
C GLU A 138 -18.77 -26.32 -13.89
N TRP A 139 -19.42 -26.63 -12.77
CA TRP A 139 -19.14 -26.07 -11.45
C TRP A 139 -18.16 -26.90 -10.63
N ASP A 140 -18.09 -28.20 -10.90
CA ASP A 140 -17.15 -29.12 -10.28
C ASP A 140 -16.75 -30.23 -11.28
N PRO A 141 -15.89 -29.91 -12.26
CA PRO A 141 -15.43 -30.88 -13.25
C PRO A 141 -14.36 -31.80 -12.64
N THR A 142 -14.70 -32.46 -11.51
CA THR A 142 -13.84 -33.44 -10.85
C THR A 142 -13.36 -34.45 -11.89
N GLY A 143 -12.04 -34.70 -11.93
CA GLY A 143 -11.39 -35.53 -12.95
C GLY A 143 -10.72 -34.75 -14.08
N ALA A 144 -11.13 -33.50 -14.34
CA ALA A 144 -10.45 -32.67 -15.34
C ALA A 144 -9.04 -32.26 -14.89
N ASN A 145 -8.06 -32.26 -15.80
CA ASN A 145 -6.66 -31.99 -15.42
C ASN A 145 -6.44 -30.59 -14.84
N TRP A 146 -7.22 -29.60 -15.28
CA TRP A 146 -7.17 -28.24 -14.74
C TRP A 146 -7.73 -28.14 -13.31
N TRP A 147 -8.48 -29.14 -12.84
CA TRP A 147 -9.06 -29.19 -11.48
C TRP A 147 -8.04 -29.68 -10.46
N THR A 148 -6.88 -29.03 -10.43
CA THR A 148 -5.76 -29.41 -9.57
C THR A 148 -5.39 -28.31 -8.57
N ARG A 149 -4.72 -28.74 -7.49
CA ARG A 149 -4.03 -27.87 -6.53
C ARG A 149 -2.52 -28.09 -6.52
N LYS A 150 -2.02 -28.95 -7.42
CA LYS A 150 -0.59 -29.26 -7.55
C LYS A 150 0.15 -28.03 -8.09
N GLU A 151 1.39 -27.88 -7.67
CA GLU A 151 2.32 -26.84 -8.11
C GLU A 151 3.41 -27.50 -8.96
N PHE A 152 3.90 -26.80 -9.97
CA PHE A 152 5.00 -27.26 -10.82
C PHE A 152 5.98 -26.11 -11.07
N PRO A 153 7.30 -26.33 -11.03
CA PRO A 153 8.27 -25.26 -11.24
C PRO A 153 8.26 -24.76 -12.69
N GLY A 154 8.38 -23.45 -12.87
CA GLY A 154 8.59 -22.82 -14.18
C GLY A 154 9.52 -21.62 -14.06
N GLN A 155 10.31 -21.36 -15.09
CA GLN A 155 11.07 -20.13 -15.23
C GLN A 155 10.10 -18.97 -15.44
N VAL A 156 10.19 -17.93 -14.63
CA VAL A 156 9.34 -16.73 -14.73
C VAL A 156 10.21 -15.50 -14.87
N ASP A 157 9.91 -14.71 -15.90
CA ASP A 157 10.51 -13.41 -16.10
C ASP A 157 9.43 -12.32 -16.06
N LEU A 158 9.69 -11.27 -15.28
CA LEU A 158 8.87 -10.05 -15.24
C LEU A 158 9.69 -8.93 -15.88
N ILE A 159 9.17 -8.36 -16.97
CA ILE A 159 9.89 -7.38 -17.79
C ILE A 159 8.99 -6.17 -17.99
N GLU A 160 9.42 -5.00 -17.50
CA GLU A 160 8.69 -3.73 -17.65
C GLU A 160 8.64 -3.29 -19.12
N SER A 161 7.76 -2.34 -19.41
CA SER A 161 7.52 -1.84 -20.77
C SER A 161 8.74 -1.15 -21.39
N ASP A 162 9.66 -0.65 -20.57
CA ASP A 162 10.96 -0.10 -20.98
C ASP A 162 12.03 -1.18 -21.29
N GLY A 163 11.71 -2.46 -21.07
CA GLY A 163 12.60 -3.60 -21.28
C GLY A 163 13.39 -4.02 -20.04
N THR A 164 13.22 -3.35 -18.90
CA THR A 164 13.90 -3.70 -17.65
C THR A 164 13.35 -5.00 -17.08
N THR A 165 14.20 -6.02 -16.92
CA THR A 165 13.85 -7.28 -16.23
C THR A 165 13.89 -7.08 -14.72
N VAL A 166 12.72 -7.06 -14.08
CA VAL A 166 12.57 -6.82 -12.63
C VAL A 166 12.54 -8.10 -11.81
N HIS A 167 12.30 -9.24 -12.46
CA HIS A 167 12.45 -10.57 -11.88
C HIS A 167 12.83 -11.56 -12.98
N SER A 168 13.74 -12.48 -12.65
CA SER A 168 14.03 -13.66 -13.47
C SER A 168 14.41 -14.82 -12.54
N GLY A 169 13.69 -15.93 -12.63
CA GLY A 169 13.99 -17.12 -11.85
C GLY A 169 12.84 -18.13 -11.78
N VAL A 170 13.08 -19.24 -11.08
CA VAL A 170 12.09 -20.32 -10.96
C VAL A 170 11.06 -19.98 -9.90
N LEU A 171 9.78 -20.00 -10.29
CA LEU A 171 8.64 -19.89 -9.38
C LEU A 171 7.71 -21.11 -9.52
N GLY A 172 6.90 -21.34 -8.48
CA GLY A 172 5.85 -22.34 -8.51
C GLY A 172 4.66 -21.87 -9.35
N PHE A 173 4.36 -22.57 -10.42
CA PHE A 173 3.19 -22.39 -11.27
C PHE A 173 2.05 -23.31 -10.80
N ARG A 174 0.84 -22.77 -10.64
CA ARG A 174 -0.35 -23.54 -10.24
C ARG A 174 -1.62 -22.96 -10.84
N MET A 175 -2.55 -23.81 -11.27
CA MET A 175 -3.88 -23.38 -11.74
C MET A 175 -4.63 -22.56 -10.66
N PHE A 176 -5.30 -21.49 -11.06
CA PHE A 176 -6.05 -20.60 -10.16
C PHE A 176 -7.50 -20.41 -10.64
N GLY A 177 -8.41 -20.11 -9.72
CA GLY A 177 -9.84 -19.86 -10.01
C GLY A 177 -10.75 -21.07 -9.76
N GLY A 178 -12.05 -20.85 -9.95
CA GLY A 178 -13.09 -21.89 -10.00
C GLY A 178 -13.52 -22.12 -11.45
N LEU A 179 -14.70 -21.62 -11.82
CA LEU A 179 -15.24 -21.72 -13.19
C LEU A 179 -14.27 -21.22 -14.27
N SER A 180 -13.49 -20.17 -14.00
CA SER A 180 -12.51 -19.62 -14.95
C SER A 180 -11.43 -20.62 -15.40
N ARG A 181 -11.27 -21.75 -14.71
CA ARG A 181 -10.39 -22.84 -15.13
C ARG A 181 -10.93 -23.61 -16.32
N THR A 182 -12.21 -23.52 -16.66
CA THR A 182 -12.79 -24.17 -17.85
C THR A 182 -12.45 -23.40 -19.13
N PHE A 183 -12.21 -22.09 -19.05
CA PHE A 183 -11.90 -21.28 -20.23
C PHE A 183 -10.57 -21.67 -20.91
N PRO A 184 -10.43 -21.43 -22.22
CA PRO A 184 -9.19 -21.67 -22.94
C PRO A 184 -8.00 -20.84 -22.41
N GLN A 185 -8.25 -19.58 -22.05
CA GLN A 185 -7.29 -18.70 -21.39
C GLN A 185 -7.38 -18.92 -19.88
N LYS A 186 -6.56 -19.82 -19.31
CA LYS A 186 -6.67 -20.18 -17.89
C LYS A 186 -5.91 -19.22 -16.99
N SER A 187 -6.46 -18.95 -15.81
CA SER A 187 -5.78 -18.23 -14.73
C SER A 187 -4.78 -19.14 -13.99
N PHE A 188 -3.70 -18.58 -13.50
CA PHE A 188 -2.69 -19.29 -12.72
C PHE A 188 -2.12 -18.41 -11.61
N SER A 189 -1.50 -19.03 -10.61
CA SER A 189 -0.79 -18.35 -9.53
C SER A 189 0.69 -18.66 -9.59
N LEU A 190 1.50 -17.68 -9.22
CA LEU A 190 2.95 -17.74 -9.12
C LEU A 190 3.35 -17.69 -7.65
N SER A 191 4.24 -18.58 -7.21
CA SER A 191 4.61 -18.71 -5.79
C SER A 191 6.13 -18.83 -5.62
N GLY A 192 6.73 -17.89 -4.90
CA GLY A 192 8.13 -17.97 -4.45
C GLY A 192 8.31 -19.01 -3.35
N ARG A 193 9.32 -19.87 -3.48
CA ARG A 193 9.62 -20.94 -2.51
C ARG A 193 11.12 -21.02 -2.28
N LYS A 194 11.53 -21.37 -1.04
CA LYS A 194 12.95 -21.66 -0.74
C LYS A 194 13.50 -22.76 -1.66
N ALA A 195 12.67 -23.76 -1.97
CA ALA A 195 13.03 -24.89 -2.80
C ALA A 195 13.37 -24.51 -4.26
N TYR A 196 12.96 -23.32 -4.72
CA TYR A 196 13.26 -22.81 -6.06
C TYR A 196 14.35 -21.72 -6.05
N GLY A 197 15.01 -21.49 -4.91
CA GLY A 197 16.00 -20.42 -4.75
C GLY A 197 15.35 -19.18 -4.14
N ASN A 198 15.00 -18.20 -4.99
CA ASN A 198 14.46 -16.93 -4.49
C ASN A 198 13.03 -17.12 -3.94
N LYS A 199 12.82 -16.66 -2.71
CA LYS A 199 11.54 -16.78 -2.01
C LYS A 199 10.55 -15.67 -2.36
N LYS A 200 11.02 -14.58 -2.99
CA LYS A 200 10.23 -13.37 -3.21
C LYS A 200 10.62 -12.65 -4.50
N ILE A 201 9.69 -11.88 -5.01
CA ILE A 201 9.92 -10.80 -5.97
C ILE A 201 10.07 -9.53 -5.13
N ASP A 202 11.20 -8.83 -5.28
CA ASP A 202 11.50 -7.60 -4.54
C ASP A 202 11.40 -6.38 -5.46
N TYR A 203 10.17 -5.98 -5.75
CA TYR A 203 9.86 -4.92 -6.70
C TYR A 203 8.45 -4.35 -6.45
N PRO A 204 8.24 -3.02 -6.56
CA PRO A 204 6.94 -2.37 -6.37
C PRO A 204 5.99 -2.66 -7.55
N LEU A 205 5.48 -3.89 -7.64
CA LEU A 205 4.73 -4.37 -8.80
C LEU A 205 3.47 -3.56 -9.08
N PHE A 206 2.83 -2.98 -8.06
CA PHE A 206 1.54 -2.30 -8.17
C PHE A 206 1.58 -0.77 -8.00
N GLY A 207 2.78 -0.18 -8.06
CA GLY A 207 2.97 1.27 -7.94
C GLY A 207 4.09 1.63 -6.95
N PRO A 208 4.67 2.83 -7.08
CA PRO A 208 5.91 3.21 -6.37
C PRO A 208 5.77 3.24 -4.85
N GLU A 209 4.57 3.49 -4.34
CA GLU A 209 4.27 3.56 -2.90
C GLU A 209 3.80 2.22 -2.33
N GLY A 210 3.58 1.20 -3.19
CA GLY A 210 3.08 -0.11 -2.79
C GLY A 210 4.14 -1.01 -2.16
N ASN A 211 3.68 -2.16 -1.62
CA ASN A 211 4.56 -3.21 -1.13
C ASN A 211 5.58 -3.63 -2.21
N ARG A 212 6.79 -4.01 -1.78
CA ARG A 212 7.85 -4.49 -2.66
C ARG A 212 8.10 -5.99 -2.52
N ASP A 213 7.68 -6.61 -1.41
CA ASP A 213 7.93 -8.04 -1.13
C ASP A 213 6.71 -8.89 -1.52
N PHE A 214 6.76 -9.50 -2.70
CA PHE A 214 5.71 -10.40 -3.17
C PHE A 214 6.17 -11.84 -3.22
N ARG A 215 5.43 -12.72 -2.56
CA ARG A 215 5.66 -14.18 -2.60
C ARG A 215 4.60 -14.94 -3.36
N PHE A 216 3.39 -14.39 -3.42
CA PHE A 216 2.25 -15.04 -4.02
C PHE A 216 1.49 -14.06 -4.88
N LEU A 217 1.43 -14.35 -6.18
CA LEU A 217 0.70 -13.54 -7.15
C LEU A 217 -0.30 -14.41 -7.89
N VAL A 218 -1.33 -13.77 -8.41
CA VAL A 218 -2.30 -14.36 -9.33
C VAL A 218 -2.18 -13.65 -10.66
N VAL A 219 -2.13 -14.42 -11.75
CA VAL A 219 -2.22 -13.95 -13.12
C VAL A 219 -3.61 -14.35 -13.61
N ARG A 220 -4.57 -13.41 -13.50
CA ARG A 220 -6.01 -13.65 -13.68
C ARG A 220 -6.46 -13.22 -15.07
N ASN A 221 -7.22 -14.09 -15.75
CA ASN A 221 -7.70 -13.90 -17.12
C ASN A 221 -8.93 -12.95 -17.24
N GLY A 222 -9.35 -12.32 -16.15
CA GLY A 222 -10.60 -11.55 -16.07
C GLY A 222 -11.80 -12.31 -15.50
N GLY A 223 -11.66 -13.62 -15.22
CA GLY A 223 -12.74 -14.42 -14.61
C GLY A 223 -14.03 -14.41 -15.45
N SER A 224 -15.15 -14.05 -14.85
CA SER A 224 -16.47 -13.92 -15.51
C SER A 224 -16.49 -12.82 -16.58
N ASP A 225 -15.53 -11.89 -16.56
CA ASP A 225 -15.33 -10.85 -17.57
C ASP A 225 -14.48 -11.32 -18.77
N TRP A 226 -14.03 -12.58 -18.79
CA TRP A 226 -13.29 -13.11 -19.92
C TRP A 226 -14.13 -13.11 -21.21
N GLY A 227 -13.57 -12.55 -22.29
CA GLY A 227 -14.25 -12.36 -23.57
C GLY A 227 -15.23 -11.19 -23.60
N ARG A 228 -15.20 -10.34 -22.57
CA ARG A 228 -16.00 -9.12 -22.45
C ARG A 228 -15.05 -7.93 -22.30
N SER A 229 -15.10 -7.14 -21.21
CA SER A 229 -14.31 -5.92 -21.08
C SER A 229 -12.87 -6.12 -20.60
N TYR A 230 -12.56 -7.26 -19.98
CA TYR A 230 -11.29 -7.59 -19.31
C TYR A 230 -10.90 -6.76 -18.08
N ILE A 231 -11.49 -5.58 -17.86
CA ILE A 231 -11.06 -4.62 -16.83
C ILE A 231 -11.92 -4.62 -15.56
N ARG A 232 -13.08 -5.29 -15.55
CA ARG A 232 -14.11 -5.03 -14.52
C ARG A 232 -13.62 -5.31 -13.10
N ASP A 233 -13.01 -6.46 -12.85
CA ASP A 233 -12.56 -6.83 -11.51
C ASP A 233 -11.54 -5.82 -10.93
N ALA A 234 -10.58 -5.39 -11.76
CA ALA A 234 -9.55 -4.43 -11.36
C ALA A 234 -10.08 -3.00 -11.27
N LEU A 235 -10.97 -2.61 -12.19
CA LEU A 235 -11.66 -1.32 -12.17
C LEU A 235 -12.42 -1.15 -10.86
N LEU A 236 -13.26 -2.12 -10.47
CA LEU A 236 -14.13 -1.98 -9.30
C LEU A 236 -13.36 -1.94 -7.99
N THR A 237 -12.34 -2.78 -7.80
CA THR A 237 -11.47 -2.63 -6.63
C THR A 237 -10.72 -1.29 -6.66
N GLY A 238 -10.34 -0.81 -7.85
CA GLY A 238 -9.66 0.46 -8.06
C GLY A 238 -10.55 1.70 -7.96
N LEU A 239 -11.87 1.55 -7.78
CA LEU A 239 -12.81 2.64 -7.48
C LEU A 239 -12.81 3.03 -6.00
N LEU A 240 -12.19 2.25 -5.11
CA LEU A 240 -12.22 2.48 -3.67
C LEU A 240 -10.86 3.01 -3.23
N ARG A 241 -10.58 4.28 -3.53
CA ARG A 241 -9.24 4.89 -3.33
C ARG A 241 -9.18 5.83 -2.14
N ASP A 242 -10.32 6.38 -1.74
CA ASP A 242 -10.37 7.22 -0.55
C ASP A 242 -9.96 6.41 0.69
N GLU A 243 -9.19 7.04 1.58
CA GLU A 243 -8.72 6.43 2.83
C GLU A 243 -9.88 6.00 3.73
N SER A 244 -11.06 6.61 3.56
CA SER A 244 -12.25 6.27 4.33
C SER A 244 -12.78 4.87 4.04
N TRP A 245 -12.35 4.17 2.98
CA TRP A 245 -12.90 2.85 2.65
C TRP A 245 -12.51 1.73 3.61
N ASP A 246 -11.44 1.85 4.41
CA ASP A 246 -10.91 0.84 5.36
C ASP A 246 -11.34 -0.63 5.04
N LEU A 247 -10.97 -1.09 3.84
CA LEU A 247 -11.29 -2.41 3.31
C LEU A 247 -10.00 -3.11 2.87
N ASP A 248 -9.98 -4.43 3.02
CA ASP A 248 -8.94 -5.26 2.41
C ASP A 248 -9.21 -5.41 0.91
N LEU A 249 -8.37 -4.76 0.10
CA LEU A 249 -8.46 -4.74 -1.37
C LEU A 249 -7.24 -5.42 -1.99
N GLN A 250 -7.44 -6.13 -3.10
CA GLN A 250 -6.34 -6.68 -3.88
C GLN A 250 -5.86 -5.66 -4.91
N ASP A 251 -4.58 -5.31 -4.86
CA ASP A 251 -3.98 -4.53 -5.94
C ASP A 251 -3.96 -5.32 -7.25
N ALA A 252 -4.00 -4.58 -8.35
CA ALA A 252 -4.06 -5.13 -9.69
C ALA A 252 -3.35 -4.23 -10.71
N ARG A 253 -2.72 -4.84 -11.71
CA ARG A 253 -2.33 -4.15 -12.95
C ARG A 253 -2.50 -5.06 -14.16
N PRO A 254 -2.86 -4.51 -15.33
CA PRO A 254 -2.87 -5.28 -16.57
C PRO A 254 -1.45 -5.70 -16.94
N VAL A 255 -1.33 -6.92 -17.47
CA VAL A 255 -0.08 -7.51 -17.93
C VAL A 255 -0.30 -8.29 -19.22
N ARG A 256 0.72 -8.37 -20.06
CA ARG A 256 0.73 -9.30 -21.21
C ARG A 256 1.49 -10.56 -20.85
N VAL A 257 0.95 -11.72 -21.22
CA VAL A 257 1.51 -13.02 -20.82
C VAL A 257 2.08 -13.77 -22.01
N TYR A 258 3.24 -14.38 -21.82
CA TYR A 258 3.82 -15.36 -22.73
C TYR A 258 3.98 -16.70 -22.02
N LEU A 259 3.54 -17.78 -22.67
CA LEU A 259 3.78 -19.16 -22.22
C LEU A 259 4.66 -19.86 -23.25
N ASN A 260 5.84 -20.32 -22.83
CA ASN A 260 6.82 -21.00 -23.68
C ASN A 260 7.12 -20.23 -24.98
N GLY A 261 7.34 -18.92 -24.84
CA GLY A 261 7.66 -18.03 -25.95
C GLY A 261 6.45 -17.59 -26.80
N LYS A 262 5.24 -18.08 -26.52
CA LYS A 262 4.04 -17.72 -27.28
C LYS A 262 3.17 -16.72 -26.53
N TYR A 263 2.74 -15.67 -27.24
CA TYR A 263 1.76 -14.73 -26.72
C TYR A 263 0.48 -15.45 -26.30
N TRP A 264 0.06 -15.19 -25.06
CA TRP A 264 -1.07 -15.85 -24.42
C TRP A 264 -2.19 -14.87 -24.04
N GLY A 265 -2.00 -13.57 -24.27
CA GLY A 265 -3.04 -12.57 -24.08
C GLY A 265 -2.82 -11.62 -22.91
N LEU A 266 -3.80 -10.74 -22.75
CA LEU A 266 -3.99 -9.83 -21.63
C LEU A 266 -4.46 -10.59 -20.39
N TYR A 267 -3.82 -10.33 -19.26
CA TYR A 267 -4.20 -10.78 -17.93
C TYR A 267 -4.13 -9.60 -16.95
N HIS A 268 -4.64 -9.80 -15.73
CA HIS A 268 -4.36 -8.94 -14.60
C HIS A 268 -3.43 -9.67 -13.63
N LEU A 269 -2.26 -9.08 -13.36
CA LEU A 269 -1.46 -9.48 -12.21
C LEU A 269 -2.14 -8.91 -10.96
N ARG A 270 -2.34 -9.76 -9.95
CA ARG A 270 -2.98 -9.37 -8.69
C ARG A 270 -2.25 -9.98 -7.50
N GLU A 271 -2.38 -9.33 -6.35
CA GLU A 271 -2.04 -9.95 -5.08
C GLU A 271 -2.87 -11.22 -4.85
N LYS A 272 -2.37 -12.13 -4.01
CA LYS A 272 -3.11 -13.34 -3.66
C LYS A 272 -3.55 -13.29 -2.20
N ILE A 273 -4.85 -13.15 -1.94
CA ILE A 273 -5.43 -13.27 -0.60
C ILE A 273 -5.07 -14.62 0.01
N ASN A 274 -4.38 -14.57 1.14
CA ASN A 274 -3.96 -15.67 2.01
C ASN A 274 -3.47 -15.05 3.34
N PRO A 275 -3.10 -15.83 4.36
CA PRO A 275 -2.63 -15.26 5.64
C PRO A 275 -1.42 -14.34 5.51
N ARG A 276 -0.56 -14.52 4.50
CA ARG A 276 0.57 -13.63 4.25
C ARG A 276 0.13 -12.27 3.71
N PHE A 277 -0.85 -12.23 2.81
CA PHE A 277 -1.45 -10.96 2.34
C PHE A 277 -1.97 -10.12 3.52
N LEU A 278 -2.60 -10.78 4.50
CA LEU A 278 -3.09 -10.11 5.71
C LEU A 278 -1.94 -9.58 6.57
N ALA A 279 -0.92 -10.40 6.83
CA ALA A 279 0.27 -9.98 7.59
C ALA A 279 1.16 -8.94 6.88
N ASP A 280 1.03 -8.79 5.56
CA ASP A 280 1.73 -7.75 4.81
C ASP A 280 1.00 -6.39 4.87
N ARG A 281 -0.30 -6.39 5.21
CA ARG A 281 -1.15 -5.18 5.28
C ARG A 281 -1.54 -4.77 6.70
N HIS A 282 -1.49 -5.71 7.64
CA HIS A 282 -1.87 -5.53 9.04
C HIS A 282 -0.75 -6.01 9.94
N ASP A 283 -0.65 -5.44 11.14
CA ASP A 283 0.30 -5.86 12.17
C ASP A 283 -0.17 -7.17 12.86
N VAL A 284 -0.16 -8.26 12.09
CA VAL A 284 -0.68 -9.57 12.52
C VAL A 284 0.26 -10.70 12.12
N ASP A 285 0.32 -11.77 12.92
CA ASP A 285 1.07 -12.97 12.55
C ASP A 285 0.24 -13.85 11.60
N LYS A 286 0.79 -14.11 10.41
CA LYS A 286 0.20 -14.99 9.39
C LYS A 286 -0.10 -16.41 9.86
N ASP A 287 0.54 -16.90 10.93
CA ASP A 287 0.33 -18.24 11.49
C ASP A 287 -0.65 -18.24 12.67
N SER A 288 -1.09 -17.05 13.12
CA SER A 288 -1.96 -16.83 14.28
C SER A 288 -3.20 -16.03 13.90
N LEU A 289 -3.93 -16.51 12.88
CA LEU A 289 -5.20 -15.94 12.44
C LEU A 289 -6.13 -17.00 11.87
N SER A 290 -7.41 -16.66 11.80
CA SER A 290 -8.43 -17.43 11.09
C SER A 290 -8.84 -16.71 9.80
N LEU A 291 -8.84 -17.42 8.67
CA LEU A 291 -9.28 -16.94 7.36
C LEU A 291 -10.30 -17.93 6.80
N LEU A 292 -11.49 -17.42 6.50
CA LEU A 292 -12.63 -18.20 6.03
C LEU A 292 -13.21 -17.59 4.75
N GLU A 293 -13.98 -18.41 4.03
CA GLU A 293 -14.80 -17.97 2.91
C GLU A 293 -16.18 -18.63 2.94
N HIS A 294 -17.12 -18.08 2.18
CA HIS A 294 -18.47 -18.63 2.01
C HIS A 294 -19.21 -18.82 3.37
N GLU A 295 -20.12 -19.79 3.48
CA GLU A 295 -20.74 -20.21 4.74
C GLU A 295 -19.79 -21.15 5.51
N LEU A 296 -18.79 -20.62 6.22
CA LEU A 296 -17.88 -21.35 7.15
C LEU A 296 -16.74 -22.17 6.53
N THR A 297 -16.38 -21.99 5.26
CA THR A 297 -15.26 -22.76 4.68
C THR A 297 -13.92 -22.24 5.19
N VAL A 298 -13.25 -23.03 6.02
CA VAL A 298 -11.93 -22.68 6.59
C VAL A 298 -10.82 -22.77 5.53
N LYS A 299 -10.07 -21.67 5.36
CA LYS A 299 -8.82 -21.64 4.58
C LYS A 299 -7.58 -21.69 5.46
N HIS A 300 -7.67 -21.11 6.66
CA HIS A 300 -6.61 -21.11 7.67
C HIS A 300 -7.25 -20.89 9.05
N GLY A 301 -6.62 -21.41 10.11
CA GLY A 301 -7.12 -21.26 11.48
C GLY A 301 -8.39 -22.08 11.77
N SER A 302 -9.38 -21.46 12.41
CA SER A 302 -10.56 -22.11 12.98
C SER A 302 -11.86 -21.35 12.66
N SER A 303 -12.99 -22.06 12.57
CA SER A 303 -14.33 -21.46 12.41
C SER A 303 -15.00 -21.05 13.72
N ARG A 304 -14.47 -21.50 14.87
CA ARG A 304 -15.16 -21.42 16.16
C ARG A 304 -15.62 -20.02 16.56
N GLU A 305 -14.78 -19.00 16.38
CA GLU A 305 -15.14 -17.63 16.75
C GLU A 305 -16.19 -17.05 15.80
N TYR A 306 -16.17 -17.45 14.52
CA TYR A 306 -17.18 -17.01 13.57
C TYR A 306 -18.54 -17.66 13.85
N GLU A 307 -18.55 -18.93 14.26
CA GLU A 307 -19.76 -19.60 14.73
C GLU A 307 -20.38 -18.85 15.91
N ARG A 308 -19.57 -18.39 16.88
CA ARG A 308 -20.06 -17.56 18.00
C ARG A 308 -20.62 -16.21 17.54
N LEU A 309 -19.96 -15.53 16.60
CA LEU A 309 -20.45 -14.28 16.02
C LEU A 309 -21.81 -14.50 15.32
N ARG A 310 -21.90 -15.55 14.50
CA ARG A 310 -23.14 -15.92 13.81
C ARG A 310 -24.25 -16.26 14.80
N ASP A 311 -23.96 -17.03 15.84
CA ASP A 311 -24.92 -17.39 16.88
C ASP A 311 -25.39 -16.16 17.66
N PHE A 312 -24.50 -15.20 17.96
CA PHE A 312 -24.88 -13.93 18.59
C PHE A 312 -25.86 -13.14 17.71
N ILE A 313 -25.53 -12.96 16.41
CA ILE A 313 -26.41 -12.24 15.47
C ILE A 313 -27.78 -12.91 15.32
N ILE A 314 -27.84 -14.24 15.35
CA ILE A 314 -29.12 -14.98 15.22
C ILE A 314 -29.99 -14.83 16.47
N ASN A 315 -29.37 -14.81 17.65
CA ASN A 315 -30.08 -14.95 18.93
C ASN A 315 -30.24 -13.62 19.71
N SER A 316 -29.64 -12.53 19.25
CA SER A 316 -29.70 -11.22 19.90
C SER A 316 -30.62 -10.24 19.16
N ASP A 317 -31.32 -9.39 19.91
CA ASP A 317 -32.08 -8.28 19.36
C ASP A 317 -31.15 -7.08 19.13
N LEU A 318 -30.77 -6.84 17.88
CA LEU A 318 -29.87 -5.74 17.51
C LEU A 318 -30.57 -4.37 17.47
N THR A 319 -31.88 -4.28 17.73
CA THR A 319 -32.53 -2.98 17.94
C THR A 319 -32.07 -2.32 19.24
N LEU A 320 -31.56 -3.10 20.19
CA LEU A 320 -31.03 -2.65 21.47
C LEU A 320 -29.57 -2.16 21.36
N PRO A 321 -29.23 -0.94 21.83
CA PRO A 321 -27.88 -0.38 21.76
C PRO A 321 -26.79 -1.27 22.38
N GLU A 322 -27.06 -1.90 23.52
CA GLU A 322 -26.13 -2.75 24.24
C GLU A 322 -25.71 -3.99 23.44
N ASN A 323 -26.64 -4.58 22.68
CA ASN A 323 -26.34 -5.72 21.82
C ASN A 323 -25.54 -5.29 20.58
N TYR A 324 -25.82 -4.10 20.07
CA TYR A 324 -25.06 -3.52 18.96
C TYR A 324 -23.62 -3.17 19.36
N GLU A 325 -23.41 -2.63 20.56
CA GLU A 325 -22.08 -2.40 21.13
C GLU A 325 -21.34 -3.71 21.34
N ARG A 326 -22.00 -4.72 21.92
CA ARG A 326 -21.42 -6.06 22.09
C ARG A 326 -21.07 -6.73 20.75
N LEU A 327 -21.85 -6.49 19.69
CA LEU A 327 -21.52 -6.96 18.35
C LEU A 327 -20.21 -6.35 17.83
N GLY A 328 -19.96 -5.07 18.14
CA GLY A 328 -18.74 -4.36 17.76
C GLY A 328 -17.46 -4.94 18.37
N GLU A 329 -17.59 -5.70 19.46
CA GLU A 329 -16.47 -6.45 20.07
C GLU A 329 -16.16 -7.76 19.33
N LEU A 330 -17.10 -8.25 18.50
CA LEU A 330 -16.97 -9.50 17.76
C LEU A 330 -16.62 -9.27 16.28
N MET A 331 -17.05 -8.15 15.72
CA MET A 331 -16.83 -7.77 14.33
C MET A 331 -16.59 -6.29 14.15
N ASP A 332 -15.83 -5.95 13.13
CA ASP A 332 -15.70 -4.58 12.64
C ASP A 332 -16.95 -4.23 11.81
N ILE A 333 -17.94 -3.63 12.48
CA ILE A 333 -19.24 -3.27 11.89
C ILE A 333 -19.06 -2.25 10.75
N ASP A 334 -18.10 -1.36 10.91
CA ASP A 334 -17.79 -0.28 9.98
C ASP A 334 -17.15 -0.81 8.69
N ASN A 335 -16.17 -1.72 8.81
CA ASN A 335 -15.62 -2.45 7.68
C ASN A 335 -16.70 -3.26 6.93
N PHE A 336 -17.59 -3.97 7.64
CA PHE A 336 -18.69 -4.70 7.01
C PHE A 336 -19.67 -3.76 6.29
N GLN A 337 -20.02 -2.62 6.90
CA GLN A 337 -20.92 -1.64 6.29
C GLN A 337 -20.36 -1.15 4.96
N ARG A 338 -19.06 -0.81 4.91
CA ARG A 338 -18.39 -0.36 3.68
C ARG A 338 -18.37 -1.45 2.61
N LEU A 339 -18.10 -2.70 2.98
CA LEU A 339 -18.21 -3.84 2.06
C LEU A 339 -19.61 -3.88 1.42
N GLN A 340 -20.66 -3.75 2.23
CA GLN A 340 -22.05 -3.78 1.75
C GLN A 340 -22.37 -2.59 0.83
N ILE A 341 -21.87 -1.40 1.13
CA ILE A 341 -22.03 -0.23 0.26
C ILE A 341 -21.37 -0.47 -1.10
N ALA A 342 -20.11 -0.91 -1.11
CA ALA A 342 -19.36 -1.18 -2.34
C ALA A 342 -20.05 -2.25 -3.20
N GLN A 343 -20.40 -3.40 -2.61
CA GLN A 343 -21.09 -4.48 -3.33
C GLN A 343 -22.45 -4.02 -3.88
N THR A 344 -23.19 -3.20 -3.13
CA THR A 344 -24.50 -2.68 -3.56
C THR A 344 -24.33 -1.70 -4.72
N TYR A 345 -23.36 -0.79 -4.65
CA TYR A 345 -23.06 0.13 -5.76
C TYR A 345 -22.64 -0.63 -7.02
N PHE A 346 -21.75 -1.60 -6.88
CA PHE A 346 -21.26 -2.42 -7.98
C PHE A 346 -22.33 -3.28 -8.66
N ASP A 347 -23.50 -3.49 -8.04
CA ASP A 347 -24.48 -4.49 -8.49
C ASP A 347 -23.85 -5.90 -8.62
N ASN A 348 -22.97 -6.28 -7.68
CA ASN A 348 -22.30 -7.58 -7.74
C ASN A 348 -23.21 -8.69 -7.21
N ARG A 349 -24.10 -9.21 -8.04
CA ARG A 349 -25.10 -10.18 -7.59
C ARG A 349 -24.52 -11.53 -7.13
N ASP A 350 -23.26 -11.82 -7.40
CA ASP A 350 -22.57 -13.03 -6.93
C ASP A 350 -21.89 -12.84 -5.56
N ALA A 351 -22.07 -11.69 -4.91
CA ALA A 351 -21.45 -11.36 -3.62
C ALA A 351 -21.75 -12.38 -2.51
N GLY A 352 -22.93 -13.03 -2.52
CA GLY A 352 -23.27 -14.09 -1.56
C GLY A 352 -22.40 -15.35 -1.71
N GLY A 353 -21.82 -15.59 -2.89
CA GLY A 353 -20.80 -16.61 -3.12
C GLY A 353 -19.39 -16.15 -2.78
N ASN A 354 -19.10 -14.87 -2.99
CA ASN A 354 -17.76 -14.29 -2.94
C ASN A 354 -17.44 -13.60 -1.61
N ILE A 355 -17.83 -14.24 -0.50
CA ILE A 355 -17.59 -13.75 0.86
C ILE A 355 -16.24 -14.26 1.37
N ARG A 356 -15.40 -13.35 1.87
CA ARG A 356 -14.16 -13.66 2.59
C ARG A 356 -14.05 -12.81 3.84
N TYR A 357 -13.63 -13.45 4.93
CA TYR A 357 -13.51 -12.79 6.22
C TYR A 357 -12.42 -13.44 7.05
N TRP A 358 -11.84 -12.65 7.94
CA TRP A 358 -10.70 -13.06 8.73
C TRP A 358 -10.70 -12.39 10.10
N ARG A 359 -9.93 -12.95 11.03
CA ARG A 359 -9.78 -12.46 12.39
C ARG A 359 -8.43 -12.93 12.95
N PRO A 360 -7.61 -12.07 13.55
CA PRO A 360 -6.42 -12.51 14.31
C PRO A 360 -6.80 -13.40 15.50
N ASP A 361 -5.93 -14.31 15.89
CA ASP A 361 -6.14 -15.06 17.13
C ASP A 361 -5.72 -14.21 18.33
N GLY A 362 -6.58 -14.10 19.34
CA GLY A 362 -6.31 -13.28 20.52
C GLY A 362 -7.57 -12.77 21.21
N PRO A 363 -7.44 -12.30 22.48
CA PRO A 363 -8.51 -11.62 23.17
C PRO A 363 -8.77 -10.23 22.56
N GLY A 364 -10.04 -9.83 22.44
CA GLY A 364 -10.42 -8.53 21.87
C GLY A 364 -10.36 -8.42 20.35
N GLU A 365 -9.86 -9.46 19.66
CA GLU A 365 -9.80 -9.48 18.19
C GLU A 365 -11.19 -9.65 17.57
N ARG A 366 -11.41 -8.98 16.44
CA ARG A 366 -12.70 -8.88 15.74
C ARG A 366 -12.62 -9.35 14.29
N PHE A 367 -13.74 -9.85 13.75
CA PHE A 367 -13.82 -10.21 12.34
C PHE A 367 -13.83 -8.99 11.42
N ARG A 368 -13.12 -9.11 10.30
CA ARG A 368 -13.10 -8.16 9.18
C ARG A 368 -13.37 -8.90 7.87
N TRP A 369 -13.93 -8.20 6.89
CA TRP A 369 -14.26 -8.73 5.56
C TRP A 369 -13.34 -8.16 4.49
N ILE A 370 -13.12 -8.99 3.48
CA ILE A 370 -12.25 -8.71 2.34
C ILE A 370 -13.14 -8.56 1.12
N LEU A 371 -12.97 -7.46 0.37
CA LEU A 371 -13.65 -7.33 -0.92
C LEU A 371 -13.00 -8.31 -1.90
N TYR A 372 -13.81 -9.21 -2.47
CA TYR A 372 -13.31 -10.29 -3.29
C TYR A 372 -14.23 -10.57 -4.47
N ASP A 373 -13.62 -10.82 -5.63
CA ASP A 373 -14.26 -11.32 -6.85
C ASP A 373 -15.51 -10.51 -7.25
N VAL A 374 -15.25 -9.30 -7.73
CA VAL A 374 -16.28 -8.30 -8.09
C VAL A 374 -16.53 -8.25 -9.61
N ASP A 375 -15.95 -9.19 -10.35
CA ASP A 375 -16.02 -9.24 -11.81
C ASP A 375 -17.44 -9.46 -12.37
N GLN A 376 -18.40 -9.81 -11.53
CA GLN A 376 -19.83 -9.95 -11.86
C GLN A 376 -20.64 -8.65 -11.75
N GLY A 377 -20.04 -7.56 -11.25
CA GLY A 377 -20.69 -6.25 -11.12
C GLY A 377 -20.84 -5.47 -12.43
N PHE A 378 -21.17 -4.19 -12.32
CA PHE A 378 -21.16 -3.21 -13.42
C PHE A 378 -21.84 -3.70 -14.70
N GLY A 379 -23.03 -4.26 -14.53
CA GLY A 379 -23.89 -4.69 -15.63
C GLY A 379 -23.38 -5.88 -16.44
N LEU A 380 -22.48 -6.73 -15.93
CA LEU A 380 -21.90 -7.86 -16.67
C LEU A 380 -22.93 -8.66 -17.49
N HIS A 381 -24.06 -9.03 -16.88
CA HIS A 381 -25.09 -9.90 -17.47
C HIS A 381 -26.35 -9.18 -17.95
N ARG A 382 -26.45 -7.85 -17.81
CA ARG A 382 -27.67 -7.09 -18.10
C ARG A 382 -27.36 -5.79 -18.80
N GLU A 383 -28.14 -5.45 -19.82
CA GLU A 383 -27.95 -4.21 -20.58
C GLU A 383 -28.12 -2.98 -19.68
N GLU A 384 -29.23 -2.91 -18.93
CA GLU A 384 -29.54 -1.80 -18.02
C GLU A 384 -29.22 -2.13 -16.55
N GLY A 385 -28.05 -2.72 -16.29
CA GLY A 385 -27.65 -3.15 -14.94
C GLY A 385 -27.70 -2.02 -13.88
N TRP A 386 -27.49 -0.77 -14.29
CA TRP A 386 -27.51 0.39 -13.38
C TRP A 386 -28.88 0.63 -12.71
N LYS A 387 -29.99 0.15 -13.32
CA LYS A 387 -31.36 0.30 -12.79
C LYS A 387 -31.72 -0.74 -11.73
N ILE A 388 -30.89 -1.75 -11.50
CA ILE A 388 -31.25 -2.88 -10.62
C ILE A 388 -31.21 -2.45 -9.15
N ASN A 389 -32.27 -2.75 -8.41
CA ASN A 389 -32.32 -2.53 -6.97
C ASN A 389 -31.54 -3.64 -6.22
N THR A 390 -30.22 -3.49 -6.17
CA THR A 390 -29.33 -4.44 -5.48
C THR A 390 -29.50 -4.38 -3.96
N LEU A 391 -29.98 -3.25 -3.42
CA LEU A 391 -30.26 -3.10 -1.99
C LEU A 391 -31.36 -4.06 -1.53
N GLU A 392 -32.46 -4.14 -2.29
CA GLU A 392 -33.54 -5.10 -2.03
C GLU A 392 -33.04 -6.54 -2.16
N PHE A 393 -32.18 -6.81 -3.16
CA PHE A 393 -31.58 -8.11 -3.33
C PHE A 393 -30.75 -8.55 -2.11
N TYR A 394 -29.86 -7.70 -1.58
CA TYR A 394 -29.06 -8.04 -0.39
C TYR A 394 -29.82 -7.98 0.94
N THR A 395 -31.10 -7.61 0.92
CA THR A 395 -31.95 -7.59 2.11
C THR A 395 -33.12 -8.56 2.06
N GLU A 396 -33.21 -9.38 0.99
CA GLU A 396 -34.22 -10.42 0.85
C GLU A 396 -34.10 -11.49 1.94
N ALA A 397 -35.18 -11.70 2.68
CA ALA A 397 -35.21 -12.60 3.84
C ALA A 397 -35.45 -14.06 3.47
N HIS A 398 -36.06 -14.31 2.30
CA HIS A 398 -36.53 -15.63 1.89
C HIS A 398 -35.89 -16.13 0.60
N GLY A 399 -34.75 -15.58 0.17
CA GLY A 399 -34.03 -16.01 -1.02
C GLY A 399 -33.62 -17.49 -0.91
N PRO A 400 -34.23 -18.42 -1.67
CA PRO A 400 -33.99 -19.86 -1.48
C PRO A 400 -32.91 -20.40 -2.44
N GLN A 401 -32.31 -19.56 -3.28
CA GLN A 401 -31.41 -20.00 -4.37
C GLN A 401 -30.13 -19.16 -4.44
N TRP A 402 -29.08 -19.82 -4.95
CA TRP A 402 -27.86 -19.15 -5.39
C TRP A 402 -28.19 -17.98 -6.33
N PRO A 403 -27.51 -16.83 -6.25
CA PRO A 403 -26.35 -16.51 -5.41
C PRO A 403 -26.69 -15.86 -4.04
N ASN A 404 -27.94 -15.94 -3.56
CA ASN A 404 -28.38 -15.22 -2.37
C ASN A 404 -29.13 -16.10 -1.35
N PRO A 405 -28.50 -17.18 -0.86
CA PRO A 405 -29.10 -18.02 0.18
C PRO A 405 -29.29 -17.24 1.49
N PRO A 406 -30.19 -17.64 2.40
CA PRO A 406 -30.59 -16.81 3.55
C PRO A 406 -29.45 -16.45 4.51
N TRP A 407 -28.42 -17.30 4.60
CA TRP A 407 -27.24 -17.04 5.43
C TRP A 407 -26.36 -15.91 4.88
N SER A 408 -26.36 -15.67 3.56
CA SER A 408 -25.49 -14.67 2.93
C SER A 408 -25.94 -13.23 3.19
N THR A 409 -27.25 -13.01 3.37
CA THR A 409 -27.83 -11.69 3.70
C THR A 409 -28.09 -11.51 5.20
N LEU A 410 -27.87 -12.54 6.01
CA LEU A 410 -28.25 -12.55 7.44
C LEU A 410 -27.70 -11.33 8.18
N PHE A 411 -26.40 -11.04 8.05
CA PHE A 411 -25.74 -9.97 8.78
C PHE A 411 -26.30 -8.61 8.39
N GLN A 412 -26.46 -8.35 7.09
CA GLN A 412 -27.01 -7.08 6.60
C GLN A 412 -28.47 -6.89 7.06
N ARG A 413 -29.31 -7.93 6.98
CA ARG A 413 -30.70 -7.86 7.45
C ARG A 413 -30.80 -7.56 8.94
N GLN A 414 -29.99 -8.23 9.75
CA GLN A 414 -29.98 -8.03 11.21
C GLN A 414 -29.44 -6.66 11.58
N LEU A 415 -28.32 -6.23 11.00
CA LEU A 415 -27.72 -4.91 11.26
C LEU A 415 -28.65 -3.75 10.87
N LEU A 416 -29.40 -3.88 9.77
CA LEU A 416 -30.37 -2.85 9.35
C LEU A 416 -31.54 -2.67 10.32
N THR A 417 -31.78 -3.59 11.26
CA THR A 417 -32.76 -3.39 12.33
C THR A 417 -32.32 -2.30 13.32
N ASN A 418 -31.01 -2.11 13.49
CA ASN A 418 -30.44 -1.10 14.38
C ASN A 418 -30.51 0.31 13.76
N PRO A 419 -31.09 1.32 14.45
CA PRO A 419 -31.19 2.68 13.93
C PRO A 419 -29.84 3.35 13.63
N ARG A 420 -28.80 3.11 14.44
CA ARG A 420 -27.47 3.70 14.25
C ARG A 420 -26.81 3.14 12.99
N TYR A 421 -26.82 1.81 12.82
CA TYR A 421 -26.30 1.19 11.59
C TYR A 421 -27.05 1.66 10.35
N ARG A 422 -28.39 1.70 10.42
CA ARG A 422 -29.23 2.11 9.29
C ARG A 422 -28.90 3.53 8.84
N ARG A 423 -28.81 4.49 9.77
CA ARG A 423 -28.42 5.88 9.46
C ARG A 423 -27.03 5.93 8.84
N GLY A 424 -26.04 5.27 9.44
CA GLY A 424 -24.68 5.21 8.92
C GLY A 424 -24.62 4.63 7.50
N PHE A 425 -25.37 3.55 7.24
CA PHE A 425 -25.40 2.90 5.94
C PHE A 425 -25.98 3.82 4.85
N VAL A 426 -27.04 4.57 5.16
CA VAL A 426 -27.60 5.56 4.24
C VAL A 426 -26.63 6.71 4.03
N ASN A 427 -26.21 7.37 5.10
CA ASN A 427 -25.38 8.57 5.01
C ASN A 427 -24.04 8.30 4.34
N ARG A 428 -23.33 7.22 4.71
CA ARG A 428 -22.07 6.85 4.06
C ARG A 428 -22.26 6.48 2.59
N THR A 429 -23.37 5.86 2.22
CA THR A 429 -23.67 5.66 0.78
C THR A 429 -23.78 7.00 0.06
N LEU A 430 -24.48 7.98 0.64
CA LEU A 430 -24.60 9.32 0.06
C LEU A 430 -23.25 10.05 0.01
N ASP A 431 -22.43 9.94 1.06
CA ASP A 431 -21.07 10.48 1.11
C ASP A 431 -20.23 9.96 -0.08
N TYR A 432 -20.26 8.64 -0.31
CA TYR A 432 -19.53 8.04 -1.44
C TYR A 432 -20.10 8.45 -2.80
N LEU A 433 -21.42 8.65 -2.92
CA LEU A 433 -22.03 9.16 -4.16
C LEU A 433 -21.60 10.59 -4.51
N HIS A 434 -21.10 11.36 -3.54
CA HIS A 434 -20.53 12.70 -3.78
C HIS A 434 -19.01 12.68 -4.01
N THR A 435 -18.36 11.53 -3.81
CA THR A 435 -16.90 11.37 -3.90
C THR A 435 -16.54 10.25 -4.89
N ASP A 436 -16.06 9.10 -4.40
CA ASP A 436 -15.55 7.98 -5.18
C ASP A 436 -16.58 7.35 -6.13
N PHE A 437 -17.87 7.46 -5.80
CA PHE A 437 -19.00 6.97 -6.59
C PHE A 437 -19.80 8.06 -7.30
N SER A 438 -19.28 9.28 -7.36
CA SER A 438 -19.83 10.31 -8.24
C SER A 438 -19.75 9.88 -9.70
N ALA A 439 -20.70 10.31 -10.53
CA ALA A 439 -20.72 9.97 -11.95
C ALA A 439 -19.43 10.41 -12.66
N GLU A 440 -18.85 11.54 -12.25
CA GLU A 440 -17.59 12.06 -12.76
C GLU A 440 -16.41 11.16 -12.38
N ALA A 441 -16.19 10.91 -11.09
CA ALA A 441 -15.06 10.11 -10.61
C ALA A 441 -15.06 8.69 -11.21
N VAL A 442 -16.24 8.05 -11.27
CA VAL A 442 -16.36 6.69 -11.81
C VAL A 442 -16.18 6.68 -13.33
N SER A 443 -16.66 7.71 -14.04
CA SER A 443 -16.42 7.83 -15.49
C SER A 443 -14.95 8.04 -15.80
N GLU A 444 -14.27 8.92 -15.07
CA GLU A 444 -12.83 9.16 -15.23
C GLU A 444 -12.02 7.87 -15.01
N ARG A 445 -12.29 7.15 -13.91
CA ARG A 445 -11.63 5.88 -13.60
C ARG A 445 -11.94 4.79 -14.62
N THR A 446 -13.16 4.78 -15.17
CA THR A 446 -13.56 3.86 -16.23
C THR A 446 -12.75 4.12 -17.50
N GLU A 447 -12.63 5.37 -17.94
CA GLU A 447 -11.81 5.72 -19.12
C GLU A 447 -10.33 5.42 -18.91
N ALA A 448 -9.79 5.69 -17.71
CA ALA A 448 -8.41 5.34 -17.37
C ALA A 448 -8.16 3.83 -17.45
N ALA A 449 -9.09 3.01 -16.94
CA ALA A 449 -9.00 1.55 -17.03
C ALA A 449 -9.10 1.05 -18.48
N ILE A 450 -9.99 1.62 -19.30
CA ILE A 450 -10.11 1.31 -20.74
C ILE A 450 -8.79 1.63 -21.45
N ALA A 451 -8.23 2.83 -21.23
CA ALA A 451 -6.99 3.27 -21.83
C ALA A 451 -5.82 2.32 -21.47
N SER A 452 -5.77 1.86 -20.21
CA SER A 452 -4.69 0.99 -19.71
C SER A 452 -4.56 -0.34 -20.45
N VAL A 453 -5.60 -0.84 -21.12
CA VAL A 453 -5.58 -2.11 -21.86
C VAL A 453 -5.69 -1.92 -23.38
N ALA A 454 -6.08 -0.73 -23.86
CA ALA A 454 -6.50 -0.50 -25.23
C ALA A 454 -5.46 -0.92 -26.28
N VAL A 455 -4.17 -0.63 -26.05
CA VAL A 455 -3.06 -1.00 -26.95
C VAL A 455 -2.92 -2.51 -27.11
N GLU A 456 -3.23 -3.29 -26.08
CA GLU A 456 -3.06 -4.75 -26.08
C GLU A 456 -4.30 -5.48 -26.65
N MET A 457 -5.47 -4.83 -26.63
CA MET A 457 -6.74 -5.46 -26.99
C MET A 457 -6.79 -6.06 -28.40
N PRO A 458 -6.25 -5.45 -29.47
CA PRO A 458 -6.26 -6.07 -30.80
C PRO A 458 -5.62 -7.47 -30.82
N ARG A 459 -4.46 -7.64 -30.17
CA ARG A 459 -3.79 -8.95 -30.08
C ARG A 459 -4.55 -9.93 -29.19
N GLN A 460 -5.13 -9.45 -28.09
CA GLN A 460 -5.98 -10.25 -27.21
C GLN A 460 -7.18 -10.82 -27.97
N LEU A 461 -7.89 -9.98 -28.72
CA LEU A 461 -9.08 -10.38 -29.48
C LEU A 461 -8.73 -11.36 -30.60
N GLU A 462 -7.65 -11.09 -31.34
CA GLU A 462 -7.16 -11.99 -32.39
C GLU A 462 -6.78 -13.37 -31.82
N ARG A 463 -5.99 -13.40 -30.73
CA ARG A 463 -5.49 -14.63 -30.11
C ARG A 463 -6.60 -15.58 -29.67
N TRP A 464 -7.74 -15.04 -29.25
CA TRP A 464 -8.87 -15.80 -28.73
C TRP A 464 -10.09 -15.83 -29.66
N ASN A 465 -9.93 -15.35 -30.91
CA ASN A 465 -10.99 -15.28 -31.90
C ASN A 465 -12.26 -14.57 -31.38
N GLN A 466 -12.07 -13.43 -30.73
CA GLN A 466 -13.13 -12.62 -30.13
C GLN A 466 -13.48 -11.42 -31.01
N ARG A 467 -14.73 -10.97 -30.92
CA ARG A 467 -15.28 -9.94 -31.79
C ARG A 467 -15.00 -8.53 -31.25
N PRO A 468 -14.34 -7.64 -32.00
CA PRO A 468 -14.09 -6.26 -31.56
C PRO A 468 -15.35 -5.47 -31.22
N ASP A 469 -16.45 -5.66 -31.95
CA ASP A 469 -17.71 -4.97 -31.66
C ASP A 469 -18.36 -5.47 -30.36
N TYR A 470 -18.15 -6.73 -29.98
CA TYR A 470 -18.61 -7.26 -28.70
C TYR A 470 -17.80 -6.70 -27.52
N TRP A 471 -16.49 -6.54 -27.69
CA TRP A 471 -15.67 -5.83 -26.70
C TRP A 471 -16.15 -4.38 -26.53
N GLN A 472 -16.33 -3.65 -27.65
CA GLN A 472 -16.81 -2.27 -27.63
C GLN A 472 -18.20 -2.15 -26.95
N TYR A 473 -19.12 -3.09 -27.22
CA TYR A 473 -20.41 -3.15 -26.53
C TYR A 473 -20.27 -3.23 -25.00
N HIS A 474 -19.33 -4.05 -24.48
CA HIS A 474 -19.09 -4.13 -23.04
C HIS A 474 -18.42 -2.89 -22.48
N ILE A 475 -17.56 -2.22 -23.24
CA ILE A 475 -17.00 -0.91 -22.87
C ILE A 475 -18.11 0.13 -22.73
N ASP A 476 -19.03 0.20 -23.69
CA ASP A 476 -20.15 1.16 -23.65
C ASP A 476 -21.12 0.88 -22.51
N LYS A 477 -21.26 -0.38 -22.08
CA LYS A 477 -22.00 -0.74 -20.87
C LYS A 477 -21.33 -0.23 -19.60
N LEU A 478 -20.01 -0.35 -19.48
CA LEU A 478 -19.28 0.21 -18.33
C LEU A 478 -19.47 1.73 -18.23
N ARG A 479 -19.38 2.44 -19.37
CA ARG A 479 -19.62 3.88 -19.46
C ARG A 479 -21.03 4.28 -19.02
N GLN A 480 -22.05 3.55 -19.50
CA GLN A 480 -23.42 3.80 -19.11
C GLN A 480 -23.65 3.52 -17.62
N PHE A 481 -23.08 2.44 -17.09
CA PHE A 481 -23.18 2.13 -15.67
C PHE A 481 -22.53 3.22 -14.81
N ALA A 482 -21.30 3.62 -15.14
CA ALA A 482 -20.58 4.70 -14.45
C ALA A 482 -21.38 5.99 -14.36
N ARG A 483 -21.99 6.40 -15.49
CA ARG A 483 -22.76 7.65 -15.57
C ARG A 483 -24.09 7.59 -14.83
N LEU A 484 -24.80 6.47 -14.92
CA LEU A 484 -26.21 6.39 -14.53
C LEU A 484 -26.42 5.77 -13.14
N ARG A 485 -25.55 4.86 -12.69
CA ARG A 485 -25.72 4.15 -11.42
C ARG A 485 -25.90 5.06 -10.20
N PRO A 486 -25.15 6.18 -10.06
CA PRO A 486 -25.25 7.03 -8.87
C PRO A 486 -26.68 7.50 -8.57
N ASP A 487 -27.38 8.03 -9.58
CA ASP A 487 -28.74 8.55 -9.44
C ASP A 487 -29.74 7.43 -9.10
N TYR A 488 -29.65 6.28 -9.79
CA TYR A 488 -30.54 5.15 -9.52
C TYR A 488 -30.32 4.57 -8.13
N LEU A 489 -29.07 4.43 -7.70
CA LEU A 489 -28.77 3.92 -6.36
C LEU A 489 -29.30 4.88 -5.29
N ARG A 490 -29.12 6.19 -5.46
CA ARG A 490 -29.69 7.21 -4.59
C ARG A 490 -31.19 7.01 -4.44
N GLU A 491 -31.92 6.87 -5.55
CA GLU A 491 -33.38 6.70 -5.51
C GLU A 491 -33.82 5.37 -4.89
N HIS A 492 -33.07 4.27 -5.11
CA HIS A 492 -33.34 3.02 -4.40
C HIS A 492 -33.22 3.19 -2.88
N PHE A 493 -32.19 3.90 -2.41
CA PHE A 493 -32.02 4.19 -0.99
C PHE A 493 -33.12 5.14 -0.48
N ARG A 494 -33.49 6.18 -1.23
CA ARG A 494 -34.57 7.10 -0.86
C ARG A 494 -35.89 6.34 -0.63
N GLN A 495 -36.24 5.46 -1.56
CA GLN A 495 -37.48 4.68 -1.48
C GLN A 495 -37.43 3.66 -0.34
N PHE A 496 -36.35 2.89 -0.24
CA PHE A 496 -36.21 1.82 0.75
C PHE A 496 -36.21 2.35 2.18
N PHE A 497 -35.51 3.47 2.43
CA PHE A 497 -35.38 4.06 3.76
C PHE A 497 -36.32 5.23 4.03
N ARG A 498 -37.19 5.58 3.06
CA ARG A 498 -38.09 6.75 3.14
C ARG A 498 -37.35 8.05 3.43
N GLY A 499 -36.28 8.31 2.66
CA GLY A 499 -35.35 9.42 2.87
C GLY A 499 -35.98 10.83 2.79
N GLY A 500 -37.17 10.98 2.22
CA GLY A 500 -37.76 12.31 2.00
C GLY A 500 -37.05 13.05 0.87
N ASP A 501 -37.21 14.37 0.81
CA ASP A 501 -36.60 15.23 -0.22
C ASP A 501 -35.11 15.44 -0.01
N ASP A 502 -34.41 15.97 -1.01
CA ASP A 502 -33.01 16.35 -0.88
C ASP A 502 -32.82 17.68 -0.16
N ARG A 503 -31.75 17.74 0.63
CA ARG A 503 -31.19 18.96 1.22
C ARG A 503 -29.78 19.14 0.73
N SER A 504 -29.53 20.31 0.16
CA SER A 504 -28.17 20.75 -0.17
C SER A 504 -27.43 21.07 1.12
N VAL A 505 -26.26 20.46 1.30
CA VAL A 505 -25.35 20.68 2.41
C VAL A 505 -24.01 21.10 1.83
N ASP A 506 -23.53 22.27 2.21
CA ASP A 506 -22.25 22.85 1.84
C ASP A 506 -21.43 23.02 3.11
N LEU A 507 -20.37 22.23 3.23
CA LEU A 507 -19.51 22.14 4.40
C LEU A 507 -18.12 22.69 4.07
N ALA A 508 -17.53 23.45 4.98
CA ALA A 508 -16.13 23.82 4.90
C ALA A 508 -15.52 23.96 6.30
N ALA A 509 -14.24 23.65 6.44
CA ALA A 509 -13.49 23.99 7.65
C ALA A 509 -12.73 25.30 7.48
N GLY A 510 -12.66 26.10 8.55
CA GLY A 510 -11.68 27.17 8.69
C GLY A 510 -10.28 26.59 8.80
N ARG A 511 -9.25 27.42 8.60
CA ARG A 511 -7.85 27.00 8.73
C ARG A 511 -7.57 26.49 10.15
N GLY A 512 -6.87 25.36 10.26
CA GLY A 512 -6.44 24.80 11.54
C GLY A 512 -7.35 23.71 12.09
N GLY A 513 -8.12 23.05 11.23
CA GLY A 513 -8.99 21.94 11.59
C GLY A 513 -9.74 21.42 10.38
N TYR A 514 -10.53 20.38 10.60
CA TYR A 514 -11.38 19.76 9.59
C TYR A 514 -12.70 19.31 10.21
N ILE A 515 -13.68 18.97 9.38
CA ILE A 515 -14.95 18.38 9.80
C ILE A 515 -14.94 16.89 9.46
N ILE A 516 -15.26 16.02 10.42
CA ILE A 516 -15.65 14.64 10.14
C ILE A 516 -17.16 14.63 9.88
N LEU A 517 -17.55 14.33 8.65
CA LEU A 517 -18.93 14.16 8.22
C LEU A 517 -19.33 12.69 8.32
N ASN A 518 -20.45 12.42 8.99
CA ASN A 518 -21.08 11.09 9.07
C ASN A 518 -20.15 9.99 9.60
N GLU A 519 -19.20 10.35 10.48
CA GLU A 519 -18.17 9.43 10.99
C GLU A 519 -17.41 8.75 9.84
N ASN A 520 -17.18 9.47 8.72
CA ASN A 520 -16.64 8.92 7.48
C ASN A 520 -15.71 9.88 6.72
N LEU A 521 -16.22 10.98 6.16
CA LEU A 521 -15.43 11.87 5.29
C LEU A 521 -14.76 12.99 6.08
N HIS A 522 -13.52 13.31 5.72
CA HIS A 522 -12.82 14.50 6.21
C HIS A 522 -13.04 15.67 5.25
N VAL A 523 -13.62 16.76 5.75
CA VAL A 523 -13.89 17.98 4.98
C VAL A 523 -13.02 19.10 5.52
N ALA A 524 -12.04 19.52 4.73
CA ALA A 524 -11.11 20.58 5.09
C ALA A 524 -11.54 21.93 4.49
N SER A 525 -10.56 22.80 4.18
CA SER A 525 -10.82 24.15 3.68
C SER A 525 -11.29 24.21 2.22
N ASP A 526 -11.03 23.14 1.46
CA ASP A 526 -11.54 22.91 0.10
C ASP A 526 -13.05 22.69 0.07
N GLY A 527 -13.60 22.16 1.17
CA GLY A 527 -15.02 22.00 1.39
C GLY A 527 -15.65 20.82 0.63
N LEU A 528 -16.90 20.55 0.94
CA LEU A 528 -17.71 19.50 0.32
C LEU A 528 -19.13 20.01 0.14
N THR A 529 -19.64 19.96 -1.09
CA THR A 529 -21.06 20.17 -1.37
C THR A 529 -21.71 18.85 -1.75
N GLY A 530 -22.80 18.51 -1.06
CA GLY A 530 -23.55 17.27 -1.29
C GLY A 530 -25.05 17.44 -1.06
N ALA A 531 -25.80 16.46 -1.54
CA ALA A 531 -27.24 16.34 -1.29
C ALA A 531 -27.52 15.18 -0.32
N TYR A 532 -28.25 15.46 0.75
CA TYR A 532 -28.62 14.50 1.80
C TYR A 532 -30.13 14.41 1.95
N PHE A 533 -30.61 13.29 2.49
CA PHE A 533 -32.04 13.01 2.65
C PHE A 533 -32.62 13.76 3.85
N ALA A 534 -33.73 14.49 3.67
CA ALA A 534 -34.35 15.32 4.70
C ALA A 534 -34.76 14.54 5.97
N ASN A 535 -35.12 13.26 5.82
CA ASN A 535 -35.55 12.40 6.93
C ASN A 535 -34.40 11.62 7.58
N VAL A 536 -33.15 11.86 7.17
CA VAL A 536 -31.97 11.18 7.72
C VAL A 536 -30.98 12.24 8.20
N PRO A 537 -30.85 12.45 9.52
CA PRO A 537 -29.94 13.46 10.04
C PRO A 537 -28.48 13.07 9.74
N ILE A 538 -27.62 14.08 9.61
CA ILE A 538 -26.17 13.91 9.42
C ILE A 538 -25.42 14.19 10.72
N THR A 539 -24.23 13.62 10.88
CA THR A 539 -23.36 13.95 12.02
C THR A 539 -22.18 14.78 11.56
N LEU A 540 -21.82 15.80 12.34
CA LEU A 540 -20.67 16.67 12.09
C LEU A 540 -19.80 16.67 13.34
N GLU A 541 -18.49 16.54 13.17
CA GLU A 541 -17.50 16.69 14.24
C GLU A 541 -16.37 17.60 13.78
N ALA A 542 -16.21 18.76 14.42
CA ALA A 542 -15.09 19.66 14.20
C ALA A 542 -13.87 19.16 14.98
N VAL A 543 -12.83 18.78 14.24
CA VAL A 543 -11.56 18.32 14.80
C VAL A 543 -10.49 19.39 14.59
N PRO A 544 -10.01 20.03 15.66
CA PRO A 544 -8.92 20.99 15.55
C PRO A 544 -7.59 20.29 15.24
N GLU A 545 -6.80 20.87 14.34
CA GLU A 545 -5.41 20.47 14.16
C GLU A 545 -4.56 20.91 15.37
N PRO A 546 -3.43 20.24 15.65
CA PRO A 546 -2.52 20.66 16.70
C PRO A 546 -2.14 22.16 16.61
N GLY A 547 -2.31 22.89 17.71
CA GLY A 547 -2.06 24.34 17.78
C GLY A 547 -3.27 25.22 17.49
N TYR A 548 -4.47 24.64 17.34
CA TYR A 548 -5.71 25.36 17.15
C TYR A 548 -6.78 24.87 18.12
N HIS A 549 -7.75 25.72 18.41
CA HIS A 549 -8.98 25.36 19.13
C HIS A 549 -10.20 25.60 18.24
N PHE A 550 -11.17 24.70 18.35
CA PHE A 550 -12.51 24.92 17.83
C PHE A 550 -13.21 26.03 18.61
N VAL A 551 -13.81 26.99 17.88
CA VAL A 551 -14.50 28.16 18.46
C VAL A 551 -16.01 28.03 18.35
N GLY A 552 -16.50 27.44 17.26
CA GLY A 552 -17.93 27.32 16.99
C GLY A 552 -18.23 27.06 15.52
N TRP A 553 -19.53 26.95 15.22
CA TRP A 553 -20.04 26.78 13.87
C TRP A 553 -20.58 28.09 13.31
N GLU A 554 -20.33 28.37 12.04
CA GLU A 554 -21.12 29.32 11.25
C GLU A 554 -22.25 28.57 10.55
N GLY A 555 -23.45 29.15 10.51
CA GLY A 555 -24.61 28.57 9.83
C GLY A 555 -25.46 27.62 10.69
N ILE A 556 -25.00 27.26 11.89
CA ILE A 556 -25.74 26.50 12.91
C ILE A 556 -25.59 27.22 14.25
N ASP A 557 -26.68 27.30 15.01
CA ASP A 557 -26.69 27.81 16.39
C ASP A 557 -26.42 26.66 17.38
N ASP A 558 -25.17 26.16 17.37
CA ASP A 558 -24.68 25.12 18.29
C ASP A 558 -23.21 25.41 18.64
N ALA A 559 -22.82 25.09 19.87
CA ALA A 559 -21.47 25.28 20.40
C ALA A 559 -20.70 23.97 20.58
N ALA A 560 -21.37 22.81 20.47
CA ALA A 560 -20.73 21.52 20.61
C ALA A 560 -19.83 21.22 19.39
N PRO A 561 -18.58 20.74 19.59
CA PRO A 561 -17.72 20.36 18.48
C PRO A 561 -18.27 19.14 17.73
N ARG A 562 -19.13 18.33 18.34
CA ARG A 562 -19.84 17.24 17.69
C ARG A 562 -21.34 17.44 17.83
N LEU A 563 -22.06 17.38 16.71
CA LEU A 563 -23.51 17.52 16.67
C LEU A 563 -24.17 16.59 15.64
N GLU A 564 -25.45 16.34 15.85
CA GLU A 564 -26.34 15.71 14.88
C GLU A 564 -27.25 16.79 14.29
N LEU A 565 -27.20 16.98 12.98
CA LEU A 565 -27.97 18.00 12.27
C LEU A 565 -29.19 17.37 11.60
N ASP A 566 -30.37 17.77 12.06
CA ASP A 566 -31.64 17.46 11.39
C ASP A 566 -31.80 18.28 10.10
N LEU A 567 -32.30 17.61 9.07
CA LEU A 567 -32.40 18.13 7.71
C LEU A 567 -33.86 18.38 7.27
N GLN A 568 -34.83 18.40 8.19
CA GLN A 568 -36.25 18.49 7.82
C GLN A 568 -36.63 19.85 7.23
N ARG A 569 -35.96 20.94 7.64
CA ARG A 569 -36.25 22.27 7.09
C ARG A 569 -35.91 22.33 5.61
N ASP A 570 -36.84 22.86 4.82
CA ASP A 570 -36.68 23.05 3.37
C ASP A 570 -35.78 24.25 3.07
N GLN A 571 -34.47 24.04 3.22
CA GLN A 571 -33.45 25.04 2.98
C GLN A 571 -32.13 24.37 2.59
N ALA A 572 -31.21 25.17 2.04
CA ALA A 572 -29.81 24.77 1.94
C ALA A 572 -29.10 25.01 3.27
N TYR A 573 -28.23 24.08 3.67
CA TYR A 573 -27.41 24.18 4.87
C TYR A 573 -25.99 24.56 4.43
N ARG A 574 -25.52 25.74 4.84
CA ARG A 574 -24.15 26.21 4.59
C ARG A 574 -23.45 26.35 5.94
N ILE A 575 -22.47 25.50 6.18
CA ILE A 575 -21.92 25.29 7.52
C ILE A 575 -20.41 25.39 7.46
N ARG A 576 -19.84 26.16 8.39
CA ARG A 576 -18.39 26.26 8.53
C ARG A 576 -17.95 26.00 9.96
N ALA A 577 -17.01 25.08 10.16
CA ALA A 577 -16.31 24.94 11.43
C ALA A 577 -15.26 26.05 11.57
N VAL A 578 -15.27 26.79 12.68
CA VAL A 578 -14.32 27.87 12.91
C VAL A 578 -13.27 27.44 13.93
N PHE A 579 -12.01 27.60 13.56
CA PHE A 579 -10.85 27.31 14.40
C PHE A 579 -10.01 28.58 14.57
N THR A 580 -9.35 28.71 15.71
CA THR A 580 -8.41 29.81 15.97
C THR A 580 -7.10 29.28 16.52
N PRO A 581 -5.95 29.91 16.20
CA PRO A 581 -4.68 29.51 16.79
C PRO A 581 -4.72 29.57 18.32
N ALA A 582 -4.25 28.50 18.95
CA ALA A 582 -4.19 28.35 20.39
C ALA A 582 -2.73 28.23 20.81
N THR A 583 -2.30 29.05 21.76
CA THR A 583 -0.92 29.08 22.25
C THR A 583 -0.93 28.94 23.76
N HIS A 584 -0.17 27.98 24.26
CA HIS A 584 -0.05 27.71 25.69
C HIS A 584 0.72 28.85 26.38
N ALA A 585 0.45 29.11 27.66
CA ALA A 585 1.14 30.15 28.42
C ALA A 585 2.68 29.95 28.49
N LEU A 586 3.14 28.69 28.40
CA LEU A 586 4.56 28.32 28.38
C LEU A 586 5.15 28.21 26.97
N ALA A 587 4.46 28.74 25.95
CA ALA A 587 4.95 28.68 24.59
C ALA A 587 6.29 29.40 24.46
N GLY A 588 7.28 28.69 23.91
CA GLY A 588 8.65 29.16 23.85
C GLY A 588 9.41 29.19 25.19
N GLU A 589 8.80 28.77 26.31
CA GLU A 589 9.50 28.52 27.58
C GLU A 589 9.91 27.06 27.74
N VAL A 590 9.03 26.13 27.36
CA VAL A 590 9.41 24.71 27.16
C VAL A 590 9.74 24.51 25.70
N ILE A 591 10.99 24.16 25.40
CA ILE A 591 11.50 24.05 24.04
C ILE A 591 12.04 22.67 23.75
N ILE A 592 12.03 22.28 22.47
CA ILE A 592 12.85 21.17 22.00
C ILE A 592 14.28 21.69 21.84
N ASN A 593 15.20 21.09 22.59
CA ASN A 593 16.58 21.57 22.76
C ASN A 593 17.61 20.74 21.97
N GLU A 594 17.39 19.44 21.86
CA GLU A 594 18.29 18.52 21.16
C GLU A 594 17.52 17.36 20.55
N VAL A 595 17.97 16.87 19.39
CA VAL A 595 17.40 15.71 18.70
C VAL A 595 18.50 14.81 18.17
N CYS A 596 18.38 13.50 18.35
CA CYS A 596 19.30 12.50 17.83
C CYS A 596 18.54 11.48 16.97
N PRO A 597 18.50 11.68 15.64
CA PRO A 597 17.75 10.81 14.73
C PRO A 597 18.52 9.55 14.34
N ARG A 598 17.87 8.40 14.44
CA ARG A 598 18.33 7.06 14.02
C ARG A 598 19.78 6.79 14.39
N SER A 599 20.12 7.03 15.65
CA SER A 599 21.46 6.74 16.18
C SER A 599 21.70 5.24 16.21
N LYS A 600 22.81 4.77 15.65
CA LYS A 600 23.26 3.38 15.83
C LYS A 600 23.64 3.04 17.27
N LEU A 601 23.88 4.06 18.11
CA LEU A 601 24.27 3.88 19.50
C LEU A 601 23.05 3.63 20.39
N ALA A 602 22.07 4.53 20.37
CA ALA A 602 20.97 4.56 21.34
C ALA A 602 19.56 4.56 20.72
N GLY A 603 19.43 4.50 19.39
CA GLY A 603 18.16 4.72 18.71
C GLY A 603 17.77 6.20 18.66
N ASP A 604 16.47 6.46 18.43
CA ASP A 604 15.90 7.81 18.37
C ASP A 604 15.71 8.39 19.78
N TRP A 605 16.12 9.64 19.98
CA TRP A 605 15.73 10.41 21.15
C TRP A 605 15.68 11.91 20.87
N LEU A 606 14.93 12.63 21.71
CA LEU A 606 14.88 14.09 21.73
C LEU A 606 14.83 14.60 23.16
N GLU A 607 15.13 15.88 23.34
CA GLU A 607 15.19 16.52 24.64
C GLU A 607 14.31 17.76 24.69
N LEU A 608 13.52 17.84 25.76
CA LEU A 608 12.81 19.04 26.16
C LEU A 608 13.61 19.79 27.22
N HIS A 609 13.62 21.11 27.14
CA HIS A 609 14.20 21.98 28.15
C HIS A 609 13.21 23.06 28.57
N ASN A 610 13.04 23.23 29.88
CA ASN A 610 12.29 24.36 30.43
C ASN A 610 13.26 25.52 30.70
N ARG A 611 13.33 26.48 29.77
CA ARG A 611 14.12 27.72 29.96
C ARG A 611 13.32 28.84 30.63
N GLY A 612 12.06 28.57 30.98
CA GLY A 612 11.20 29.49 31.70
C GLY A 612 11.58 29.62 33.16
N THR A 613 10.81 30.43 33.89
CA THR A 613 11.00 30.65 35.34
C THR A 613 9.98 29.91 36.19
N VAL A 614 9.05 29.19 35.58
CA VAL A 614 7.98 28.45 36.26
C VAL A 614 8.04 26.96 35.92
N ALA A 615 7.63 26.10 36.85
CA ALA A 615 7.57 24.66 36.61
C ALA A 615 6.46 24.35 35.58
N ALA A 616 6.77 23.49 34.61
CA ALA A 616 5.84 23.08 33.57
C ALA A 616 5.22 21.73 33.92
N ASP A 617 3.90 21.68 34.13
CA ASP A 617 3.18 20.42 34.20
C ASP A 617 2.98 19.88 32.77
N LEU A 618 3.65 18.77 32.48
CA LEU A 618 3.65 18.12 31.17
C LEU A 618 2.56 17.05 31.05
N THR A 619 1.73 16.88 32.08
CA THR A 619 0.69 15.84 32.11
C THR A 619 -0.23 15.97 30.90
N GLY A 620 -0.26 14.93 30.05
CA GLY A 620 -1.12 14.89 28.87
C GLY A 620 -0.65 15.75 27.70
N TRP A 621 0.46 16.48 27.83
CA TRP A 621 1.12 17.12 26.68
C TRP A 621 1.54 16.06 25.67
N TYR A 622 1.74 16.43 24.41
CA TYR A 622 2.08 15.46 23.39
C TYR A 622 3.01 16.00 22.32
N LEU A 623 3.71 15.06 21.70
CA LEU A 623 4.58 15.28 20.55
C LEU A 623 3.90 14.78 19.26
N THR A 624 4.25 15.41 18.14
CA THR A 624 3.87 15.02 16.78
C THR A 624 5.10 14.95 15.88
N ASP A 625 5.08 14.07 14.88
CA ASP A 625 6.09 13.99 13.81
C ASP A 625 5.56 14.54 12.47
N ASN A 626 6.37 14.43 11.42
CA ASN A 626 5.98 14.77 10.04
C ASN A 626 4.76 13.99 9.50
N SER A 627 4.33 12.91 10.15
CA SER A 627 3.16 12.10 9.77
C SER A 627 2.00 12.28 10.75
N ASP A 628 2.02 13.36 11.56
CA ASP A 628 1.04 13.69 12.59
C ASP A 628 0.81 12.58 13.64
N ARG A 629 1.75 11.64 13.78
CA ARG A 629 1.66 10.58 14.80
C ARG A 629 1.85 11.19 16.18
N ARG A 630 0.91 10.90 17.08
CA ARG A 630 0.89 11.48 18.42
C ARG A 630 1.60 10.59 19.46
N PHE A 631 2.44 11.21 20.29
CA PHE A 631 2.97 10.61 21.51
C PHE A 631 2.61 11.45 22.73
N THR A 632 1.69 10.94 23.56
CA THR A 632 1.25 11.63 24.79
C THR A 632 2.22 11.34 25.93
N LEU A 633 2.72 12.41 26.56
CA LEU A 633 3.61 12.34 27.70
C LEU A 633 2.87 11.87 28.96
N PRO A 634 3.48 10.99 29.78
CA PRO A 634 2.93 10.62 31.08
C PRO A 634 2.89 11.83 32.03
N ALA A 635 2.19 11.67 33.15
CA ALA A 635 2.14 12.69 34.18
C ALA A 635 3.55 13.02 34.70
N GLY A 636 3.89 14.31 34.75
CA GLY A 636 5.23 14.75 35.15
C GLY A 636 5.38 16.26 35.13
N THR A 637 6.36 16.76 35.89
CA THR A 637 6.64 18.20 35.99
C THR A 637 8.09 18.48 35.62
N LEU A 638 8.30 19.39 34.67
CA LEU A 638 9.62 19.85 34.27
C LEU A 638 9.95 21.17 34.99
N GLN A 639 10.84 21.09 35.97
CA GLN A 639 11.26 22.25 36.77
C GLN A 639 11.99 23.32 35.92
N PRO A 640 12.01 24.60 36.34
CA PRO A 640 12.80 25.63 35.67
C PRO A 640 14.27 25.21 35.53
N GLY A 641 14.82 25.38 34.33
CA GLY A 641 16.19 25.01 33.98
C GLY A 641 16.45 23.52 33.78
N ALA A 642 15.45 22.65 34.03
CA ALA A 642 15.61 21.20 33.90
C ALA A 642 15.47 20.73 32.44
N TYR A 643 15.96 19.53 32.20
CA TYR A 643 15.94 18.83 30.92
C TYR A 643 15.19 17.50 31.08
N LEU A 644 14.48 17.10 30.03
CA LEU A 644 13.75 15.84 29.98
C LEU A 644 13.99 15.16 28.65
N VAL A 645 14.55 13.96 28.71
CA VAL A 645 14.83 13.15 27.51
C VAL A 645 13.66 12.23 27.22
N ILE A 646 13.33 12.10 25.95
CA ILE A 646 12.30 11.20 25.42
C ILE A 646 12.98 10.32 24.38
N CYS A 647 13.00 9.01 24.61
CA CYS A 647 13.70 8.04 23.77
C CYS A 647 12.75 6.96 23.24
N ARG A 648 13.17 6.29 22.18
CA ARG A 648 12.42 5.18 21.59
C ARG A 648 12.52 3.91 22.42
N GLU A 649 13.74 3.49 22.75
CA GLU A 649 14.01 2.22 23.44
C GLU A 649 14.84 2.43 24.70
N GLU A 650 14.25 2.13 25.86
CA GLU A 650 14.92 2.28 27.16
C GLU A 650 16.19 1.43 27.29
N SER A 651 16.15 0.17 26.87
CA SER A 651 17.27 -0.77 27.03
C SER A 651 18.53 -0.29 26.32
N ASN A 652 18.38 0.21 25.09
CA ASN A 652 19.49 0.76 24.31
C ASN A 652 19.92 2.12 24.86
N PHE A 653 18.97 2.98 25.21
CA PHE A 653 19.28 4.32 25.71
C PHE A 653 20.03 4.28 27.04
N ARG A 654 19.58 3.50 28.02
CA ARG A 654 20.18 3.40 29.37
C ARG A 654 21.61 2.84 29.35
N VAL A 655 21.91 1.91 28.45
CA VAL A 655 23.26 1.35 28.28
C VAL A 655 24.23 2.43 27.81
N ILE A 656 23.78 3.29 26.91
CA ILE A 656 24.60 4.36 26.39
C ILE A 656 24.71 5.48 27.43
N TYR A 657 23.61 5.98 28.00
CA TYR A 657 23.56 7.13 28.91
C TYR A 657 23.15 6.75 30.36
N PRO A 658 23.99 6.00 31.11
CA PRO A 658 23.70 5.65 32.50
C PRO A 658 23.65 6.84 33.45
N GLU A 659 24.23 7.98 33.04
CA GLU A 659 24.25 9.23 33.79
C GLU A 659 22.94 10.02 33.78
N VAL A 660 22.02 9.70 32.86
CA VAL A 660 20.71 10.38 32.75
C VAL A 660 19.75 9.76 33.76
N PRO A 661 19.37 10.50 34.83
CA PRO A 661 18.60 9.92 35.93
C PRO A 661 17.18 9.55 35.49
N ASP A 662 16.50 10.47 34.80
CA ASP A 662 15.10 10.34 34.39
C ASP A 662 14.93 10.59 32.89
N PHE A 663 14.13 9.74 32.25
CA PHE A 663 13.70 9.90 30.86
C PHE A 663 12.37 9.19 30.63
N ILE A 664 11.71 9.53 29.53
CA ILE A 664 10.52 8.84 29.04
C ILE A 664 10.94 7.93 27.88
N SER A 665 10.46 6.69 27.85
CA SER A 665 10.68 5.73 26.78
C SER A 665 9.39 5.44 26.00
N GLY A 666 9.50 4.75 24.86
CA GLY A 666 8.35 4.32 24.08
C GLY A 666 7.88 5.32 23.03
N LEU A 667 8.78 6.19 22.52
CA LEU A 667 8.48 7.02 21.36
C LEU A 667 8.02 6.12 20.18
N PRO A 668 6.78 6.25 19.68
CA PRO A 668 6.18 5.27 18.76
C PRO A 668 6.63 5.48 17.31
N PHE A 669 7.31 6.58 17.02
CA PHE A 669 7.78 6.96 15.70
C PHE A 669 9.30 7.15 15.68
N GLY A 670 9.89 6.96 14.49
CA GLY A 670 11.31 7.19 14.26
C GLY A 670 11.57 8.59 13.72
N LEU A 671 12.76 9.13 14.00
CA LEU A 671 13.14 10.48 13.59
C LEU A 671 14.01 10.43 12.33
N ASN A 672 13.65 11.21 11.31
CA ASN A 672 14.41 11.24 10.07
C ASN A 672 15.75 11.99 10.26
N LYS A 673 16.78 11.59 9.52
CA LYS A 673 18.12 12.20 9.60
C LYS A 673 18.24 13.46 8.73
N GLU A 674 17.38 13.57 7.72
CA GLU A 674 17.47 14.58 6.67
C GLU A 674 16.33 15.59 6.78
N ASP A 675 15.10 15.16 7.05
CA ASP A 675 13.95 16.06 7.13
C ASP A 675 12.96 15.61 8.20
N GLU A 676 12.79 16.43 9.24
CA GLU A 676 11.86 16.18 10.34
C GLU A 676 11.15 17.45 10.80
N ARG A 677 9.90 17.30 11.22
CA ARG A 677 9.15 18.30 11.99
C ARG A 677 8.65 17.67 13.26
N ILE A 678 8.96 18.31 14.39
CA ILE A 678 8.51 17.87 15.70
C ILE A 678 7.73 19.01 16.34
N GLY A 679 6.45 18.77 16.64
CA GLY A 679 5.60 19.71 17.36
C GLY A 679 5.35 19.24 18.80
N LEU A 680 5.40 20.17 19.76
CA LEU A 680 5.05 19.99 21.17
C LEU A 680 3.81 20.81 21.49
N PHE A 681 2.80 20.14 22.04
CA PHE A 681 1.49 20.71 22.34
C PHE A 681 1.04 20.33 23.75
N SER A 682 0.24 21.19 24.39
CA SER A 682 -0.37 20.89 25.69
C SER A 682 -1.54 19.92 25.58
N GLN A 683 -2.07 19.48 26.73
CA GLN A 683 -3.17 18.50 26.79
C GLN A 683 -4.42 18.93 26.01
N ASP A 684 -4.73 20.23 26.00
CA ASP A 684 -5.84 20.84 25.26
C ASP A 684 -5.55 21.06 23.76
N GLY A 685 -4.31 20.80 23.32
CA GLY A 685 -3.89 21.00 21.93
C GLY A 685 -3.26 22.36 21.64
N SER A 686 -3.11 23.25 22.62
CA SER A 686 -2.45 24.53 22.42
C SER A 686 -0.97 24.35 22.03
N TYR A 687 -0.48 25.20 21.13
CA TYR A 687 0.92 25.21 20.70
C TYR A 687 1.83 25.59 21.86
N VAL A 688 2.88 24.79 22.09
CA VAL A 688 3.96 25.12 23.03
C VAL A 688 5.24 25.46 22.26
N ASN A 689 5.71 24.53 21.42
CA ASN A 689 6.94 24.71 20.67
C ASN A 689 6.99 23.76 19.47
N ALA A 690 7.82 24.07 18.48
CA ALA A 690 8.10 23.13 17.40
C ALA A 690 9.48 23.40 16.82
N ILE A 691 10.05 22.37 16.21
CA ILE A 691 11.24 22.48 15.38
C ILE A 691 10.96 21.84 14.03
N ALA A 692 11.63 22.34 13.00
CA ALA A 692 11.72 21.68 11.72
C ALA A 692 13.15 21.82 11.20
N TYR A 693 13.68 20.77 10.57
CA TYR A 693 15.00 20.82 9.96
C TYR A 693 15.03 20.08 8.64
N GLN A 694 15.82 20.63 7.71
CA GLN A 694 16.26 19.96 6.51
C GLN A 694 17.79 19.97 6.49
N LEU A 695 18.40 18.80 6.63
CA LEU A 695 19.84 18.60 6.74
C LEU A 695 20.37 17.92 5.48
N PRO A 696 21.60 18.25 5.03
CA PRO A 696 22.25 17.46 3.99
C PRO A 696 22.49 16.02 4.49
N PRO A 697 22.64 15.05 3.58
CA PRO A 697 22.92 13.66 3.96
C PRO A 697 24.12 13.57 4.91
N GLN A 698 23.86 13.03 6.09
CA GLN A 698 24.87 12.92 7.14
C GLN A 698 25.70 11.65 6.93
N ARG A 699 27.02 11.81 6.85
CA ARG A 699 27.96 10.68 6.73
C ARG A 699 28.09 9.90 8.03
N ASP A 700 27.78 10.52 9.17
CA ASP A 700 27.80 9.85 10.46
C ASP A 700 26.53 9.03 10.68
N SER A 701 26.75 7.80 11.12
CA SER A 701 25.67 6.91 11.53
C SER A 701 25.02 7.29 12.87
N SER A 702 25.66 8.13 13.68
CA SER A 702 25.11 8.70 14.92
C SER A 702 25.51 10.17 15.04
N PHE A 703 24.55 11.08 15.10
CA PHE A 703 24.79 12.50 15.34
C PHE A 703 23.65 13.08 16.17
N SER A 704 23.91 14.18 16.87
CA SER A 704 22.85 15.02 17.45
C SER A 704 22.75 16.35 16.72
N TYR A 705 21.55 16.88 16.68
CA TYR A 705 21.21 18.20 16.18
C TYR A 705 20.73 19.00 17.39
N ALA A 706 21.59 19.89 17.87
CA ALA A 706 21.46 20.54 19.16
C ALA A 706 21.36 22.06 19.02
N LEU A 707 20.50 22.68 19.82
CA LEU A 707 20.42 24.14 19.90
C LEU A 707 21.69 24.67 20.57
N ALA A 708 22.42 25.57 19.91
CA ALA A 708 23.74 25.98 20.40
C ALA A 708 23.71 26.64 21.79
N LEU A 709 22.58 27.29 22.13
CA LEU A 709 22.31 27.81 23.46
C LEU A 709 20.81 27.72 23.75
N PRO A 710 20.39 27.26 24.94
CA PRO A 710 18.97 27.13 25.30
C PRO A 710 18.15 28.42 25.18
N GLY A 711 18.77 29.59 25.36
CA GLY A 711 18.11 30.90 25.22
C GLY A 711 17.87 31.36 23.78
N LEU A 712 18.37 30.65 22.75
CA LEU A 712 18.20 31.06 21.36
C LEU A 712 16.83 30.65 20.81
N ASP A 713 16.38 31.36 19.78
CA ASP A 713 15.17 31.02 19.04
C ASP A 713 15.37 29.68 18.32
N ASN A 714 14.72 28.64 18.84
CA ASN A 714 14.88 27.28 18.35
C ASN A 714 14.10 27.02 17.04
N SER A 715 13.28 27.98 16.58
CA SER A 715 12.68 27.95 15.24
C SER A 715 13.68 28.29 14.12
N LYS A 716 14.86 28.83 14.46
CA LYS A 716 15.86 29.26 13.47
C LYS A 716 16.96 28.22 13.33
N HIS A 717 16.96 27.47 12.21
CA HIS A 717 17.98 26.47 11.87
C HIS A 717 19.44 26.97 12.09
N ARG A 718 19.72 28.26 11.83
CA ARG A 718 21.05 28.86 12.05
C ARG A 718 21.57 28.82 13.50
N ASN A 719 20.67 28.63 14.47
CA ASN A 719 21.00 28.56 15.90
C ASN A 719 21.33 27.13 16.34
N TRP A 720 21.18 26.15 15.45
CA TRP A 720 21.44 24.75 15.73
C TRP A 720 22.77 24.30 15.13
N VAL A 721 23.34 23.26 15.73
CA VAL A 721 24.60 22.64 15.31
C VAL A 721 24.38 21.14 15.16
N VAL A 722 24.91 20.57 14.08
CA VAL A 722 25.01 19.12 13.89
C VAL A 722 26.35 18.68 14.49
N GLU A 723 26.32 17.77 15.44
CA GLU A 723 27.50 17.21 16.11
C GLU A 723 27.54 15.68 15.96
N ALA A 724 28.67 15.16 15.50
CA ALA A 724 28.91 13.72 15.40
C ALA A 724 28.93 13.05 16.78
N GLY A 725 28.33 11.87 16.90
CA GLY A 725 28.38 11.05 18.09
C GLY A 725 27.10 11.06 18.94
N ARG A 726 27.27 11.24 20.25
CA ARG A 726 26.28 10.88 21.29
C ARG A 726 25.43 12.06 21.80
N GLY A 727 25.77 13.32 21.51
CA GLY A 727 25.04 14.47 22.05
C GLY A 727 25.15 14.60 23.57
N THR A 728 24.28 15.43 24.17
CA THR A 728 24.29 15.76 25.60
C THR A 728 22.94 15.56 26.30
N PRO A 729 22.28 14.39 26.15
CA PRO A 729 20.96 14.17 26.73
C PRO A 729 20.98 14.33 28.26
N GLY A 730 20.02 15.08 28.79
CA GLY A 730 19.84 15.36 30.21
C GLY A 730 20.68 16.52 30.74
N PHE A 731 21.51 17.16 29.91
CA PHE A 731 22.48 18.19 30.35
C PHE A 731 22.50 19.39 29.41
N ALA A 732 23.09 20.50 29.89
CA ALA A 732 23.26 21.69 29.07
C ALA A 732 24.21 21.44 27.89
N ASN A 733 23.80 21.89 26.70
CA ASN A 733 24.60 21.81 25.49
C ASN A 733 25.98 22.50 25.67
N PRO A 734 27.07 21.96 25.13
CA PRO A 734 28.42 22.47 25.39
C PRO A 734 28.67 23.90 24.89
N ALA A 735 29.42 24.70 25.67
CA ALA A 735 29.75 26.09 25.34
C ALA A 735 30.53 26.27 24.02
N HIS A 736 31.20 25.23 23.51
CA HIS A 736 31.91 25.34 22.24
C HIS A 736 30.95 25.41 21.03
N LEU A 737 29.71 24.92 21.14
CA LEU A 737 28.68 25.05 20.11
C LEU A 737 28.31 26.53 19.88
N GLN A 738 28.31 27.33 20.95
CA GLN A 738 28.15 28.79 20.87
C GLN A 738 29.23 29.44 19.99
N SER A 739 30.49 29.02 20.16
CA SER A 739 31.61 29.56 19.37
C SER A 739 31.49 29.21 17.89
N ALA A 740 30.96 28.03 17.55
CA ALA A 740 30.70 27.62 16.18
C ALA A 740 29.66 28.53 15.49
N VAL A 741 28.55 28.85 16.18
CA VAL A 741 27.51 29.75 15.66
C VAL A 741 28.03 31.18 15.52
N ILE A 742 28.71 31.72 16.54
CA ILE A 742 29.28 33.09 16.49
C ILE A 742 30.30 33.20 15.36
N THR A 743 31.16 32.21 15.17
CA THR A 743 32.17 32.21 14.09
C THR A 743 31.49 32.20 12.72
N ARG A 744 30.45 31.37 12.52
CA ARG A 744 29.69 31.31 11.27
C ARG A 744 28.95 32.64 11.00
N GLN A 745 28.33 33.25 12.01
CA GLN A 745 27.67 34.55 11.88
C GLN A 745 28.66 35.67 11.54
N ASN A 746 29.80 35.71 12.23
CA ASN A 746 30.86 36.68 11.97
C ASN A 746 31.48 36.52 10.58
N PHE A 747 31.62 35.28 10.09
CA PHE A 747 32.10 35.00 8.74
C PHE A 747 31.16 35.61 7.68
N TRP A 748 29.84 35.37 7.79
CA TRP A 748 28.86 35.94 6.86
C TRP A 748 28.69 37.45 7.00
N ALA A 749 28.77 38.00 8.21
CA ALA A 749 28.78 39.44 8.41
C ALA A 749 30.01 40.10 7.75
N ARG A 750 31.20 39.49 7.85
CA ARG A 750 32.41 39.97 7.16
C ARG A 750 32.29 39.88 5.64
N ILE A 751 31.68 38.82 5.11
CA ILE A 751 31.38 38.73 3.66
C ILE A 751 30.41 39.83 3.24
N GLY A 752 29.32 40.04 3.98
CA GLY A 752 28.34 41.10 3.70
C GLY A 752 28.96 42.50 3.73
N VAL A 753 29.79 42.80 4.74
CA VAL A 753 30.55 44.06 4.81
C VAL A 753 31.55 44.16 3.65
N GLY A 754 32.23 43.08 3.29
CA GLY A 754 33.14 43.04 2.14
C GLY A 754 32.44 43.35 0.82
N ILE A 755 31.25 42.79 0.59
CA ILE A 755 30.42 43.09 -0.58
C ILE A 755 29.95 44.55 -0.57
N ALA A 756 29.51 45.06 0.58
CA ALA A 756 29.10 46.46 0.73
C ALA A 756 30.26 47.43 0.46
N VAL A 757 31.47 47.13 0.96
CA VAL A 757 32.68 47.92 0.68
C VAL A 757 33.06 47.86 -0.79
N LEU A 758 32.97 46.68 -1.44
CA LEU A 758 33.22 46.55 -2.88
C LEU A 758 32.22 47.35 -3.71
N LEU A 759 30.94 47.40 -3.31
CA LEU A 759 29.92 48.22 -3.95
C LEU A 759 30.22 49.72 -3.78
N VAL A 760 30.60 50.16 -2.58
CA VAL A 760 30.98 51.56 -2.31
C VAL A 760 32.25 51.96 -3.08
N VAL A 761 33.27 51.10 -3.12
CA VAL A 761 34.49 51.33 -3.92
C VAL A 761 34.17 51.37 -5.41
N GLY A 762 33.24 50.53 -5.89
CA GLY A 762 32.74 50.56 -7.27
C GLY A 762 32.06 51.89 -7.61
N VAL A 763 31.24 52.43 -6.71
CA VAL A 763 30.58 53.74 -6.85
C VAL A 763 31.58 54.91 -6.76
N VAL A 764 32.58 54.84 -5.88
CA VAL A 764 33.61 55.88 -5.77
C VAL A 764 34.56 55.88 -6.98
N ARG A 765 34.89 54.70 -7.54
CA ARG A 765 35.66 54.58 -8.79
C ARG A 765 34.90 55.08 -10.00
N SER A 766 33.59 54.85 -10.09
CA SER A 766 32.78 55.39 -11.21
C SER A 766 32.61 56.91 -11.14
N LEU A 767 32.71 57.51 -9.94
CA LEU A 767 32.71 58.97 -9.77
C LEU A 767 34.06 59.64 -10.11
N HIS A 768 35.18 58.91 -10.07
CA HIS A 768 36.52 59.42 -10.45
C HIS A 768 36.84 59.26 -11.94
N LEU A 769 36.02 58.56 -12.71
CA LEU A 769 36.14 58.40 -14.16
C LEU A 769 35.24 59.38 -14.94
N ARG A 770 35.16 60.65 -14.51
CA ARG A 770 34.63 61.72 -15.36
C ARG A 770 35.78 62.34 -16.16
N PRO A 771 35.79 62.24 -17.51
CA PRO A 771 36.80 62.91 -18.32
C PRO A 771 36.64 64.44 -18.20
N ARG A 772 37.76 65.16 -18.06
CA ARG A 772 37.78 66.62 -18.16
C ARG A 772 37.37 67.03 -19.58
N PRO A 773 36.55 68.06 -19.75
CA PRO A 773 36.06 68.46 -21.06
C PRO A 773 37.18 69.14 -21.86
N SER A 774 37.30 68.74 -23.13
CA SER A 774 37.90 69.52 -24.21
C SER A 774 36.88 69.66 -25.31
#